data_AF-A0A1Y6LHZ7-F1
#
_entry.id   AF-A0A1Y6LHZ7-F1
#
_cell.length_a   1.000
_cell.length_b   1.000
_cell.length_c   1.000
_cell.angle_alpha   90.00
_cell.angle_beta   90.00
_cell.angle_gamma   90.00
#
_symmetry.space_group_name_H-M   'P 1'
#
loop_
_entity.id
_entity.type
_entity.pdbx_description
1 polymer ?
#
loop_
_entity_poly.entity_id
_entity_poly.type
_entity_poly.pdbx_seq_one_letter_code
_entity_poly.pdbx_strand_id
1 'polypeptide(L)'
;MESDAAAAASVRTSTACDSCRIRKIKCDGQTPCRQCSSAKRECQHLRRSEPREKRARVLLSTQYEQKIDRIEQNLSRLADAVATHGRSAVATPSTGGTPVTIDPPSTTTKRNGSAHEMSRTAITKGARTPVEPHSDFTHRLLGKVFRSDAGDISKDIITPAETAPCADEEAWEIADESTPSDGKYSLPPFTTVASLLGSERGKPKPLSSIWMNSIVAEDAFTGHCVAVYYSTAYTQYQLILVAGILSWKFAYRAAATEDHLDREAMEESSQMCRAALETALSRLPLHMLPTLETLQALLVGATYAIEAAKPSRAWEMISKATEISQALEYHQMPPPDRRTGTTEHITFGIFAMTYILDKGLSLRLGRCSNLRDHDISSFAHLNQGLVSTRSIFQRYMTLSISVARLQGETYDQLYSASAVALQDKMRHSRAQELLASLWKLRDEMRSLREILERDGDALNQEDSVMLMAEDVTILSLATLILRTVRRSQDAVEATAYRCIDVAREALEGHRRCITAIEPHNSGTLELYINWSLLYTPFAPAIVVFCNVLETGDVSDLANLKIFVANLRHRCDAHPSLQRLCVIFEPLLGIAQRFVQLQTDVSTNIAHIHNMQGEWTVQARTTNGDQSSGSNHVPPPGDTYMEGNIGQLYDASGDLTGDDPAFSVWLRDCQQTLQTLQQDDLFLTGTTLLQDF
;
A
#
# COMPACT_ATOMS: atom_id res chain seq x y z
N MET A 1 0.72 -96.26 6.13
CA MET A 1 1.17 -96.05 4.73
C MET A 1 0.49 -94.78 4.25
N GLU A 2 1.01 -93.62 4.63
CA GLU A 2 2.01 -92.85 3.84
C GLU A 2 1.49 -92.51 2.44
N SER A 3 1.17 -91.23 2.20
CA SER A 3 2.13 -90.33 1.54
C SER A 3 1.59 -88.91 1.45
N ASP A 4 2.47 -87.98 1.79
CA ASP A 4 2.37 -86.53 1.65
C ASP A 4 2.26 -86.08 0.18
N ALA A 5 1.50 -85.00 -0.05
CA ALA A 5 1.79 -84.05 -1.12
C ALA A 5 1.39 -82.63 -0.68
N ALA A 6 2.42 -81.84 -0.42
CA ALA A 6 2.49 -80.53 0.21
C ALA A 6 1.45 -79.48 -0.22
N ALA A 7 0.93 -78.77 0.79
CA ALA A 7 0.25 -77.49 0.67
C ALA A 7 1.20 -76.40 0.14
N ALA A 8 0.90 -75.83 -1.03
CA ALA A 8 1.50 -74.59 -1.49
C ALA A 8 0.71 -73.39 -0.93
N ALA A 9 1.05 -72.95 0.28
CA ALA A 9 0.56 -71.71 0.86
C ALA A 9 0.93 -70.54 -0.07
N SER A 10 -0.06 -69.74 -0.50
CA SER A 10 0.21 -68.54 -1.29
C SER A 10 0.99 -67.56 -0.44
N VAL A 11 2.27 -67.37 -0.76
CA VAL A 11 3.11 -66.34 -0.15
C VAL A 11 2.46 -64.98 -0.44
N ARG A 12 1.85 -64.37 0.58
CA ARG A 12 1.41 -62.96 0.51
C ARG A 12 2.65 -62.09 0.36
N THR A 13 2.94 -61.68 -0.86
CA THR A 13 3.99 -60.70 -1.17
C THR A 13 3.51 -59.30 -0.81
N SER A 14 4.29 -58.57 -0.02
CA SER A 14 3.93 -57.22 0.50
C SER A 14 4.03 -56.10 -0.55
N THR A 15 4.29 -56.43 -1.81
CA THR A 15 4.52 -55.45 -2.89
C THR A 15 3.94 -55.96 -4.21
N ALA A 16 2.90 -55.29 -4.68
CA ALA A 16 2.36 -55.48 -6.04
C ALA A 16 3.41 -55.10 -7.10
N CYS A 17 3.35 -55.72 -8.29
CA CYS A 17 4.16 -55.30 -9.43
C CYS A 17 3.80 -53.87 -9.88
N ASP A 18 4.70 -53.21 -10.60
CA ASP A 18 4.53 -51.80 -10.97
C ASP A 18 3.29 -51.59 -11.85
N SER A 19 3.03 -52.52 -12.78
CA SER A 19 1.87 -52.46 -13.68
C SER A 19 0.53 -52.58 -12.92
N CYS A 20 0.44 -53.49 -11.94
CA CYS A 20 -0.74 -53.60 -11.08
C CYS A 20 -0.88 -52.42 -10.11
N ARG A 21 0.24 -51.88 -9.61
CA ARG A 21 0.27 -50.73 -8.70
C ARG A 21 -0.21 -49.44 -9.37
N ILE A 22 0.30 -49.13 -10.57
CA ILE A 22 -0.11 -47.94 -11.35
C ILE A 22 -1.62 -47.98 -11.64
N ARG A 23 -2.14 -49.17 -11.92
CA ARG A 23 -3.56 -49.37 -12.27
C ARG A 23 -4.47 -49.59 -11.07
N LYS A 24 -3.93 -49.60 -9.85
CA LYS A 24 -4.66 -49.87 -8.59
C LYS A 24 -5.49 -51.17 -8.63
N ILE A 25 -4.94 -52.22 -9.25
CA ILE A 25 -5.57 -53.55 -9.32
C ILE A 25 -4.80 -54.58 -8.48
N LYS A 26 -5.50 -55.62 -8.01
CA LYS A 26 -4.93 -56.61 -7.09
C LYS A 26 -3.86 -57.47 -7.79
N CYS A 27 -2.67 -57.52 -7.21
CA CYS A 27 -1.55 -58.33 -7.67
C CYS A 27 -1.46 -59.61 -6.82
N ASP A 28 -1.35 -60.76 -7.47
CA ASP A 28 -1.11 -62.05 -6.80
C ASP A 28 0.38 -62.30 -6.51
N GLY A 29 1.26 -61.45 -7.05
CA GLY A 29 2.67 -61.36 -6.69
C GLY A 29 3.54 -62.49 -7.21
N GLN A 30 3.01 -63.31 -8.12
CA GLN A 30 3.79 -64.19 -8.98
C GLN A 30 4.52 -63.37 -10.05
N THR A 31 5.58 -63.88 -10.68
CA THR A 31 6.30 -63.18 -11.75
C THR A 31 6.43 -64.09 -12.98
N PRO A 32 5.68 -63.84 -14.08
CA PRO A 32 4.69 -62.78 -14.25
C PRO A 32 3.41 -63.02 -13.43
N CYS A 33 2.81 -61.95 -12.89
CA CYS A 33 1.59 -62.03 -12.08
C CYS A 33 0.40 -62.42 -12.98
N ARG A 34 -0.63 -63.09 -12.45
CA ARG A 34 -1.76 -63.59 -13.29
C ARG A 34 -2.41 -62.47 -14.12
N GLN A 35 -2.49 -61.28 -13.55
CA GLN A 35 -3.11 -60.11 -14.18
C GLN A 35 -2.26 -59.52 -15.31
N CYS A 36 -0.94 -59.51 -15.16
CA CYS A 36 -0.02 -59.10 -16.22
C CYS A 36 0.11 -60.16 -17.31
N SER A 37 0.06 -61.44 -16.93
CA SER A 37 0.09 -62.58 -17.85
C SER A 37 -1.14 -62.61 -18.75
N SER A 38 -2.36 -62.54 -18.18
CA SER A 38 -3.61 -62.55 -18.93
C SER A 38 -3.74 -61.33 -19.86
N ALA A 39 -3.23 -60.18 -19.42
CA ALA A 39 -3.26 -58.95 -20.21
C ALA A 39 -2.10 -58.83 -21.21
N LYS A 40 -1.17 -59.81 -21.27
CA LYS A 40 0.07 -59.78 -22.07
C LYS A 40 0.89 -58.49 -21.87
N ARG A 41 1.09 -58.09 -20.62
CA ARG A 41 1.83 -56.86 -20.26
C ARG A 41 3.09 -57.20 -19.49
N GLU A 42 4.05 -56.29 -19.56
CA GLU A 42 5.30 -56.43 -18.83
C GLU A 42 5.05 -56.39 -17.31
N CYS A 43 5.57 -57.40 -16.61
CA CYS A 43 5.43 -57.57 -15.17
C CYS A 43 6.79 -57.38 -14.50
N GLN A 44 7.14 -56.14 -14.18
CA GLN A 44 8.32 -55.83 -13.38
C GLN A 44 7.97 -55.66 -11.90
N HIS A 45 8.72 -56.36 -11.06
CA HIS A 45 8.85 -56.06 -9.64
C HIS A 45 10.27 -55.52 -9.47
N LEU A 46 10.40 -54.20 -9.25
CA LEU A 46 11.70 -53.59 -8.93
C LEU A 46 12.34 -54.31 -7.74
N ARG A 47 13.34 -55.18 -8.01
CA ARG A 47 14.21 -55.74 -6.99
C ARG A 47 14.99 -54.57 -6.38
N ARG A 48 14.87 -54.39 -5.07
CA ARG A 48 15.77 -53.54 -4.28
C ARG A 48 17.18 -54.11 -4.42
N SER A 49 17.93 -53.64 -5.40
CA SER A 49 19.38 -53.78 -5.43
C SER A 49 19.97 -52.66 -4.60
N GLU A 50 20.62 -53.10 -3.52
CA GLU A 50 21.50 -52.45 -2.56
C GLU A 50 20.89 -51.79 -1.30
N PRO A 51 21.43 -52.17 -0.12
CA PRO A 51 21.06 -51.58 1.15
C PRO A 51 21.59 -50.16 1.18
N ARG A 52 20.72 -49.21 1.52
CA ARG A 52 21.16 -47.87 1.93
C ARG A 52 21.95 -48.05 3.22
N GLU A 53 23.28 -48.12 3.11
CA GLU A 53 24.17 -48.04 4.27
C GLU A 53 23.72 -46.88 5.14
N LYS A 54 23.62 -47.12 6.45
CA LYS A 54 23.61 -46.04 7.44
C LYS A 54 24.92 -45.28 7.25
N ARG A 55 24.93 -44.24 6.41
CA ARG A 55 26.03 -43.28 6.39
C ARG A 55 26.03 -42.62 7.75
N ALA A 56 27.00 -43.05 8.55
CA ALA A 56 27.42 -42.39 9.77
C ALA A 56 27.47 -40.88 9.54
N ARG A 57 27.12 -40.12 10.58
CA ARG A 57 27.28 -38.67 10.66
C ARG A 57 28.73 -38.33 10.30
N VAL A 58 28.99 -38.05 9.03
CA VAL A 58 30.30 -37.56 8.58
C VAL A 58 30.42 -36.18 9.17
N LEU A 59 31.44 -36.02 10.01
CA LEU A 59 31.87 -34.76 10.59
C LEU A 59 32.36 -33.85 9.45
N LEU A 60 31.42 -33.23 8.76
CA LEU A 60 31.64 -32.29 7.66
C LEU A 60 31.95 -30.88 8.21
N SER A 61 32.70 -30.78 9.31
CA SER A 61 33.11 -29.50 9.93
C SER A 61 34.53 -29.14 9.52
N THR A 62 35.47 -30.07 9.65
CA THR A 62 36.90 -29.80 9.52
C THR A 62 37.35 -29.50 8.08
N GLN A 63 36.71 -30.08 7.06
CA GLN A 63 37.04 -29.76 5.65
C GLN A 63 36.48 -28.40 5.18
N TYR A 64 35.40 -27.92 5.80
CA TYR A 64 34.89 -26.57 5.55
C TYR A 64 35.67 -25.54 6.36
N GLU A 65 36.01 -25.82 7.61
CA GLU A 65 36.92 -25.01 8.43
C GLU A 65 38.26 -24.83 7.72
N GLN A 66 38.91 -25.90 7.26
CA GLN A 66 40.17 -25.80 6.50
C GLN A 66 40.03 -25.06 5.16
N LYS A 67 38.85 -25.05 4.54
CA LYS A 67 38.58 -24.26 3.34
C LYS A 67 38.38 -22.78 3.67
N ILE A 68 37.70 -22.48 4.77
CA ILE A 68 37.51 -21.12 5.27
C ILE A 68 38.88 -20.53 5.65
N ASP A 69 39.70 -21.27 6.40
CA ASP A 69 41.07 -20.86 6.76
C ASP A 69 41.94 -20.61 5.52
N ARG A 70 41.81 -21.46 4.50
CA ARG A 70 42.52 -21.26 3.21
C ARG A 70 42.04 -20.03 2.46
N ILE A 71 40.75 -19.73 2.51
CA ILE A 71 40.19 -18.53 1.87
C ILE A 71 40.64 -17.28 2.63
N GLU A 72 40.64 -17.29 3.96
CA GLU A 72 41.14 -16.18 4.79
C GLU A 72 42.65 -15.94 4.58
N GLN A 73 43.46 -17.00 4.49
CA GLN A 73 44.89 -16.86 4.18
C GLN A 73 45.13 -16.32 2.76
N ASN A 74 44.31 -16.70 1.79
CA ASN A 74 44.42 -16.18 0.43
C ASN A 74 43.98 -14.71 0.33
N LEU A 75 42.93 -14.33 1.06
CA LEU A 75 42.50 -12.94 1.15
C LEU A 75 43.54 -12.07 1.86
N SER A 76 44.18 -12.58 2.92
CA SER A 76 45.27 -11.89 3.61
C SER A 76 46.48 -11.70 2.69
N ARG A 77 46.87 -12.73 1.93
CA ARG A 77 47.96 -12.64 0.95
C ARG A 77 47.66 -11.68 -0.20
N LEU A 78 46.41 -11.62 -0.66
CA LEU A 78 45.97 -10.65 -1.66
C LEU A 78 45.98 -9.22 -1.09
N ALA A 79 45.54 -9.03 0.16
CA ALA A 79 45.60 -7.74 0.83
C ALA A 79 47.06 -7.26 1.00
N ASP A 80 47.98 -8.15 1.36
CA ASP A 80 49.41 -7.84 1.49
C ASP A 80 50.08 -7.56 0.13
N ALA A 81 49.69 -8.28 -0.93
CA ALA A 81 50.16 -8.04 -2.30
C ALA A 81 49.71 -6.68 -2.85
N VAL A 82 48.48 -6.27 -2.52
CA VAL A 82 47.93 -4.95 -2.87
C VAL A 82 48.59 -3.84 -2.04
N ALA A 83 48.89 -4.09 -0.76
CA ALA A 83 49.60 -3.15 0.10
C ALA A 83 51.07 -2.93 -0.33
N THR A 84 51.72 -3.95 -0.87
CA THR A 84 53.13 -3.88 -1.34
C THR A 84 53.28 -3.27 -2.74
N HIS A 85 52.27 -3.38 -3.61
CA HIS A 85 52.31 -2.76 -4.95
C HIS A 85 51.79 -1.30 -4.96
N GLY A 86 51.27 -0.79 -3.83
CA GLY A 86 50.78 0.58 -3.69
C GLY A 86 51.86 1.65 -3.41
N ARG A 87 53.16 1.30 -3.37
CA ARG A 87 54.25 2.27 -3.08
C ARG A 87 55.45 2.07 -4.00
N SER A 88 55.37 2.52 -5.25
CA SER A 88 56.57 2.89 -6.03
C SER A 88 56.27 3.90 -7.13
N ALA A 89 56.57 5.17 -6.80
CA ALA A 89 57.05 6.29 -7.62
C ALA A 89 56.40 6.64 -8.98
N VAL A 90 55.79 7.83 -9.04
CA VAL A 90 55.82 8.72 -10.22
C VAL A 90 56.85 9.82 -9.99
N ALA A 91 57.76 10.00 -10.93
CA ALA A 91 58.39 11.28 -11.24
C ALA A 91 58.33 11.47 -12.76
N THR A 92 57.59 12.48 -13.22
CA THR A 92 57.58 12.99 -14.60
C THR A 92 58.49 14.22 -14.72
N PRO A 93 58.96 14.54 -15.94
CA PRO A 93 58.42 15.76 -16.54
C PRO A 93 58.06 15.66 -18.05
N SER A 94 56.94 16.33 -18.36
CA SER A 94 56.62 17.13 -19.56
C SER A 94 56.19 16.50 -20.91
N THR A 95 55.02 17.02 -21.35
CA THR A 95 54.53 17.37 -22.71
C THR A 95 53.79 16.33 -23.58
N GLY A 96 52.46 16.53 -23.71
CA GLY A 96 51.66 16.21 -24.92
C GLY A 96 50.64 15.05 -24.82
N GLY A 97 49.33 15.37 -24.76
CA GLY A 97 48.22 14.43 -25.04
C GLY A 97 47.05 14.44 -24.04
N THR A 98 45.86 14.76 -24.53
CA THR A 98 44.49 14.75 -23.93
C THR A 98 43.98 13.35 -23.47
N PRO A 99 42.80 13.20 -22.81
CA PRO A 99 42.39 13.73 -21.49
C PRO A 99 41.65 12.69 -20.59
N VAL A 100 41.34 13.06 -19.32
CA VAL A 100 40.33 12.46 -18.39
C VAL A 100 40.77 11.11 -17.73
N THR A 101 40.79 10.89 -16.41
CA THR A 101 39.78 11.11 -15.37
C THR A 101 40.43 11.09 -13.97
N ILE A 102 39.67 11.67 -13.03
CA ILE A 102 39.86 11.90 -11.60
C ILE A 102 40.06 10.61 -10.79
N ASP A 103 40.92 10.64 -9.76
CA ASP A 103 40.69 9.96 -8.48
C ASP A 103 41.52 10.56 -7.32
N PRO A 104 41.11 10.35 -6.05
CA PRO A 104 41.45 11.18 -4.89
C PRO A 104 42.69 10.68 -4.11
N PRO A 105 43.19 11.43 -3.10
CA PRO A 105 44.09 10.87 -2.10
C PRO A 105 43.44 10.74 -0.71
N SER A 106 43.81 9.66 -0.04
CA SER A 106 43.50 9.36 1.35
C SER A 106 44.22 10.30 2.34
N THR A 107 43.53 10.48 3.46
CA THR A 107 43.85 11.11 4.74
C THR A 107 45.18 10.70 5.39
N THR A 108 45.78 11.63 6.16
CA THR A 108 46.61 11.30 7.33
C THR A 108 46.20 12.11 8.57
N THR A 109 45.65 11.37 9.53
CA THR A 109 45.93 11.40 10.97
C THR A 109 45.61 12.66 11.79
N LYS A 110 44.62 12.53 12.70
CA LYS A 110 44.86 12.55 14.17
C LYS A 110 43.59 12.16 14.95
N ARG A 111 43.64 10.91 15.45
CA ARG A 111 43.27 10.45 16.81
C ARG A 111 42.47 11.44 17.67
N ASN A 112 41.21 11.11 17.94
CA ASN A 112 40.58 11.21 19.25
C ASN A 112 39.36 10.28 19.29
N GLY A 113 39.20 9.57 20.41
CA GLY A 113 38.16 8.57 20.59
C GLY A 113 36.79 9.19 20.80
N SER A 114 35.82 8.71 20.04
CA SER A 114 34.41 8.63 20.41
C SER A 114 33.90 7.29 19.88
N ALA A 115 33.04 6.64 20.65
CA ALA A 115 32.35 5.43 20.23
C ALA A 115 31.46 5.77 19.03
N HIS A 116 31.82 5.27 17.86
CA HIS A 116 31.04 5.49 16.64
C HIS A 116 29.82 4.58 16.66
N GLU A 117 28.69 5.22 16.91
CA GLU A 117 27.34 4.84 16.51
C GLU A 117 27.34 4.24 15.10
N MET A 118 26.96 2.96 15.02
CA MET A 118 26.94 2.21 13.78
C MET A 118 25.71 2.66 12.98
N SER A 119 25.94 3.57 12.04
CA SER A 119 24.95 4.16 11.14
C SER A 119 24.01 3.10 10.55
N ARG A 120 22.72 3.20 10.90
CA ARG A 120 21.61 2.31 10.48
C ARG A 120 21.16 2.62 9.05
N THR A 121 22.05 2.51 8.06
CA THR A 121 21.65 2.53 6.64
C THR A 121 21.62 1.12 6.09
N ALA A 122 20.51 0.41 6.32
CA ALA A 122 20.23 -0.89 5.72
C ALA A 122 18.95 -0.83 4.87
N ILE A 123 19.17 -0.65 3.57
CA ILE A 123 18.47 -1.27 2.43
C ILE A 123 16.97 -1.57 2.64
N THR A 124 16.11 -0.57 2.41
CA THR A 124 14.67 -0.74 2.11
C THR A 124 14.35 -0.53 0.62
N LYS A 125 15.34 -0.62 -0.28
CA LYS A 125 15.11 -0.61 -1.74
C LYS A 125 14.58 -1.97 -2.21
N GLY A 126 13.33 -2.29 -1.85
CA GLY A 126 12.57 -3.38 -2.42
C GLY A 126 12.23 -3.10 -3.90
N ALA A 127 12.55 -4.06 -4.77
CA ALA A 127 12.08 -4.22 -6.15
C ALA A 127 11.88 -2.95 -6.98
N ARG A 128 12.94 -2.46 -7.62
CA ARG A 128 12.80 -1.67 -8.86
C ARG A 128 12.14 -2.56 -9.92
N THR A 129 10.91 -2.26 -10.31
CA THR A 129 10.45 -2.57 -11.66
C THR A 129 11.30 -1.77 -12.66
N PRO A 130 11.43 -2.20 -13.93
CA PRO A 130 12.13 -1.42 -14.95
C PRO A 130 11.29 -0.17 -15.22
N VAL A 131 11.60 0.91 -14.51
CA VAL A 131 11.02 2.23 -14.72
C VAL A 131 11.86 2.93 -15.78
N GLU A 132 11.24 3.23 -16.92
CA GLU A 132 11.78 4.19 -17.89
C GLU A 132 11.90 5.59 -17.24
N PRO A 133 12.90 6.40 -17.61
CA PRO A 133 13.32 7.54 -16.80
C PRO A 133 12.28 8.66 -16.74
N HIS A 134 12.30 9.41 -15.64
CA HIS A 134 11.49 10.60 -15.32
C HIS A 134 11.41 11.71 -16.39
N SER A 135 12.10 11.58 -17.53
CA SER A 135 12.03 12.56 -18.64
C SER A 135 10.67 12.57 -19.33
N ASP A 136 10.01 11.41 -19.47
CA ASP A 136 8.87 11.28 -20.39
C ASP A 136 7.59 11.98 -19.93
N PHE A 137 7.25 11.97 -18.64
CA PHE A 137 6.05 12.67 -18.13
C PHE A 137 6.20 14.19 -18.26
N THR A 138 7.35 14.74 -17.87
CA THR A 138 7.62 16.18 -18.00
C THR A 138 7.62 16.57 -19.49
N HIS A 139 8.20 15.75 -20.37
CA HIS A 139 8.13 15.99 -21.82
C HIS A 139 6.70 15.88 -22.39
N ARG A 140 5.86 14.95 -21.92
CA ARG A 140 4.45 14.81 -22.33
C ARG A 140 3.57 15.96 -21.85
N LEU A 141 3.72 16.37 -20.59
CA LEU A 141 3.01 17.51 -20.02
C LEU A 141 3.40 18.81 -20.73
N LEU A 142 4.71 19.03 -20.97
CA LEU A 142 5.19 20.16 -21.75
C LEU A 142 4.72 20.11 -23.20
N GLY A 143 4.71 18.94 -23.84
CA GLY A 143 4.24 18.77 -25.22
C GLY A 143 2.71 18.92 -25.39
N LYS A 144 1.91 18.68 -24.35
CA LYS A 144 0.46 18.96 -24.35
C LYS A 144 0.17 20.45 -24.14
N VAL A 145 1.00 21.15 -23.35
CA VAL A 145 0.87 22.59 -23.08
C VAL A 145 1.44 23.44 -24.24
N PHE A 146 2.50 22.97 -24.89
CA PHE A 146 3.18 23.63 -26.00
C PHE A 146 3.21 22.68 -27.19
N ARG A 147 2.46 22.98 -28.26
CA ARG A 147 2.42 22.14 -29.48
C ARG A 147 3.69 22.26 -30.34
N SER A 148 4.84 22.56 -29.76
CA SER A 148 6.13 22.73 -30.44
C SER A 148 7.31 22.25 -29.58
N ASP A 149 8.34 21.72 -30.24
CA ASP A 149 9.51 21.03 -29.68
C ASP A 149 10.24 21.86 -28.59
N ALA A 150 9.96 21.55 -27.32
CA ALA A 150 10.67 22.09 -26.14
C ALA A 150 12.05 21.43 -25.94
N GLY A 151 12.88 21.43 -26.99
CA GLY A 151 14.18 20.76 -27.00
C GLY A 151 15.28 21.42 -26.16
N ASP A 152 15.14 22.71 -25.81
CA ASP A 152 16.26 23.50 -25.28
C ASP A 152 16.14 23.96 -23.81
N ILE A 153 15.00 23.78 -23.15
CA ILE A 153 14.81 24.26 -21.75
C ILE A 153 15.35 23.23 -20.71
N SER A 154 15.71 22.02 -21.16
CA SER A 154 15.96 20.84 -20.29
C SER A 154 17.34 20.81 -19.60
N LYS A 155 18.33 21.61 -20.03
CA LYS A 155 19.72 21.41 -19.58
C LYS A 155 20.15 22.19 -18.32
N ASP A 156 19.51 23.31 -18.01
CA ASP A 156 20.00 24.22 -16.96
C ASP A 156 19.23 24.15 -15.62
N ILE A 157 18.18 23.33 -15.50
CA ILE A 157 17.29 23.31 -14.32
C ILE A 157 17.39 22.00 -13.49
N ILE A 158 18.14 21.00 -13.95
CA ILE A 158 18.30 19.73 -13.23
C ILE A 158 19.55 19.77 -12.35
N THR A 159 19.43 20.34 -11.15
CA THR A 159 20.32 20.02 -10.04
C THR A 159 19.66 18.95 -9.17
N PRO A 160 20.32 17.80 -8.87
CA PRO A 160 19.79 16.83 -7.93
C PRO A 160 19.76 17.48 -6.54
N ALA A 161 18.57 17.78 -6.03
CA ALA A 161 18.43 18.20 -4.64
C ALA A 161 18.81 17.03 -3.72
N GLU A 162 19.61 17.34 -2.71
CA GLU A 162 20.10 16.39 -1.71
C GLU A 162 18.94 15.65 -1.02
N THR A 163 19.23 14.39 -0.70
CA THR A 163 18.28 13.40 -0.19
C THR A 163 17.69 13.83 1.15
N ALA A 164 16.38 14.07 1.20
CA ALA A 164 15.64 14.14 2.45
C ALA A 164 15.53 12.74 3.08
N PRO A 165 15.73 12.58 4.40
CA PRO A 165 15.73 11.28 5.04
C PRO A 165 14.30 10.79 5.29
N CYS A 166 13.81 9.89 4.41
CA CYS A 166 12.54 9.17 4.58
C CYS A 166 12.55 8.17 5.77
N ALA A 167 13.67 8.04 6.49
CA ALA A 167 13.86 7.03 7.54
C ALA A 167 13.38 7.48 8.94
N ASP A 168 13.27 8.79 9.19
CA ASP A 168 13.01 9.30 10.55
C ASP A 168 11.52 9.30 10.92
N GLU A 169 10.59 9.40 9.96
CA GLU A 169 9.13 9.40 10.23
C GLU A 169 8.56 8.02 10.63
N GLU A 170 9.31 6.93 10.40
CA GLU A 170 8.84 5.57 10.67
C GLU A 170 9.25 5.03 12.05
N ALA A 171 10.05 5.74 12.83
CA ALA A 171 10.39 5.33 14.19
C ALA A 171 9.19 5.52 15.14
N TRP A 172 9.06 4.68 16.16
CA TRP A 172 8.23 5.02 17.31
C TRP A 172 8.95 6.11 18.09
N GLU A 173 8.25 7.19 18.45
CA GLU A 173 8.81 8.18 19.37
C GLU A 173 8.96 7.49 20.71
N ILE A 174 10.15 6.99 21.01
CA ILE A 174 10.41 6.31 22.28
C ILE A 174 10.34 7.39 23.35
N ALA A 175 9.34 7.30 24.23
CA ALA A 175 9.31 8.12 25.44
C ALA A 175 10.66 7.97 26.15
N ASP A 176 11.29 9.11 26.45
CA ASP A 176 12.63 9.31 27.01
C ASP A 176 13.25 8.05 27.66
N GLU A 177 14.46 7.66 27.24
CA GLU A 177 15.20 6.48 27.73
C GLU A 177 15.40 6.46 29.26
N SER A 178 15.03 7.53 29.96
CA SER A 178 14.69 7.54 31.38
C SER A 178 13.46 6.66 31.68
N THR A 179 13.65 5.34 31.54
CA THR A 179 12.85 4.38 32.28
C THR A 179 12.74 4.84 33.74
N PRO A 180 11.53 4.93 34.34
CA PRO A 180 11.43 5.02 35.77
C PRO A 180 12.22 3.84 36.34
N SER A 181 13.08 4.10 37.32
CA SER A 181 13.97 3.12 37.97
C SER A 181 13.28 1.84 38.48
N ASP A 182 11.94 1.81 38.46
CA ASP A 182 11.07 0.72 38.91
C ASP A 182 10.51 -0.17 37.77
N GLY A 183 10.80 0.11 36.49
CA GLY A 183 10.39 -0.74 35.35
C GLY A 183 8.88 -0.84 35.10
N LYS A 184 8.06 0.02 35.71
CA LYS A 184 6.61 0.07 35.52
C LYS A 184 6.23 1.12 34.47
N TYR A 185 5.46 0.69 33.48
CA TYR A 185 4.87 1.60 32.48
C TYR A 185 3.81 2.49 33.13
N SER A 186 3.74 3.75 32.69
CA SER A 186 2.67 4.66 33.10
C SER A 186 1.38 4.23 32.41
N LEU A 187 0.47 3.62 33.16
CA LEU A 187 -0.85 3.22 32.70
C LEU A 187 -1.92 3.94 33.53
N PRO A 188 -3.12 4.19 32.97
CA PRO A 188 -4.21 4.84 33.71
C PRO A 188 -4.57 4.06 34.99
N PRO A 189 -5.11 4.70 36.03
CA PRO A 189 -5.53 3.99 37.24
C PRO A 189 -6.50 2.85 36.92
N PHE A 190 -6.30 1.68 37.54
CA PHE A 190 -7.17 0.51 37.29
C PHE A 190 -8.65 0.80 37.61
N THR A 191 -8.94 1.73 38.52
CA THR A 191 -10.31 2.20 38.80
C THR A 191 -10.96 2.82 37.57
N THR A 192 -10.22 3.61 36.80
CA THR A 192 -10.68 4.22 35.54
C THR A 192 -10.91 3.13 34.50
N VAL A 193 -9.99 2.18 34.38
CA VAL A 193 -10.13 1.02 33.48
C VAL A 193 -11.34 0.17 33.83
N ALA A 194 -11.52 -0.19 35.10
CA ALA A 194 -12.65 -1.00 35.56
C ALA A 194 -13.99 -0.29 35.32
N SER A 195 -14.03 1.04 35.51
CA SER A 195 -15.21 1.86 35.19
C SER A 195 -15.54 1.83 33.70
N LEU A 196 -14.52 1.99 32.83
CA LEU A 196 -14.67 1.89 31.37
C LEU A 196 -15.22 0.53 30.96
N LEU A 197 -14.55 -0.56 31.37
CA LEU A 197 -14.96 -1.93 31.02
C LEU A 197 -16.35 -2.26 31.57
N GLY A 198 -16.64 -1.86 32.81
CA GLY A 198 -17.96 -2.03 33.41
C GLY A 198 -19.06 -1.30 32.65
N SER A 199 -18.78 -0.08 32.16
CA SER A 199 -19.73 0.71 31.39
C SER A 199 -19.99 0.17 29.99
N GLU A 200 -19.08 -0.63 29.43
CA GLU A 200 -19.19 -1.21 28.09
C GLU A 200 -19.82 -2.61 28.08
N ARG A 201 -19.86 -3.27 29.22
CA ARG A 201 -20.25 -4.67 29.35
C ARG A 201 -21.68 -4.90 28.91
N GLY A 202 -21.89 -5.88 28.04
CA GLY A 202 -23.22 -6.27 27.56
C GLY A 202 -23.92 -5.26 26.63
N LYS A 203 -23.25 -4.16 26.27
CA LYS A 203 -23.76 -3.22 25.25
C LYS A 203 -23.54 -3.78 23.84
N PRO A 204 -24.46 -3.54 22.90
CA PRO A 204 -24.25 -3.88 21.50
C PRO A 204 -22.99 -3.18 20.99
N LYS A 205 -22.18 -3.92 20.23
CA LYS A 205 -20.92 -3.43 19.67
C LYS A 205 -21.14 -3.05 18.20
N PRO A 206 -20.78 -1.82 17.78
CA PRO A 206 -20.87 -1.43 16.38
C PRO A 206 -19.87 -2.22 15.51
N LEU A 207 -20.14 -2.30 14.21
CA LEU A 207 -19.31 -2.96 13.21
C LEU A 207 -17.89 -2.38 13.16
N SER A 208 -17.73 -1.09 13.43
CA SER A 208 -16.42 -0.44 13.59
C SER A 208 -15.51 -1.13 14.61
N SER A 209 -16.09 -1.64 15.68
CA SER A 209 -15.37 -2.29 16.78
C SER A 209 -15.20 -3.80 16.59
N ILE A 210 -15.70 -4.34 15.48
CA ILE A 210 -15.76 -5.78 15.20
C ILE A 210 -14.36 -6.41 15.26
N TRP A 211 -13.37 -5.74 14.67
CA TRP A 211 -12.02 -6.26 14.53
C TRP A 211 -11.29 -6.24 15.87
N MET A 212 -11.29 -5.10 16.56
CA MET A 212 -10.65 -4.98 17.87
C MET A 212 -11.26 -5.92 18.91
N ASN A 213 -12.59 -6.07 18.94
CA ASN A 213 -13.26 -7.01 19.85
C ASN A 213 -13.12 -8.48 19.41
N SER A 214 -12.72 -8.76 18.16
CA SER A 214 -12.46 -10.13 17.67
C SER A 214 -11.03 -10.59 17.96
N ILE A 215 -10.09 -9.69 18.28
CA ILE A 215 -8.72 -10.08 18.64
C ILE A 215 -8.69 -10.77 19.99
N VAL A 216 -9.37 -10.23 21.01
CA VAL A 216 -9.40 -10.79 22.37
C VAL A 216 -10.82 -10.82 22.91
N ALA A 217 -11.26 -11.96 23.45
CA ALA A 217 -12.54 -12.08 24.14
C ALA A 217 -12.61 -11.11 25.34
N GLU A 218 -13.78 -10.53 25.61
CA GLU A 218 -13.96 -9.57 26.71
C GLU A 218 -13.54 -10.14 28.08
N ASP A 219 -13.90 -11.39 28.38
CA ASP A 219 -13.53 -12.05 29.63
C ASP A 219 -12.01 -12.32 29.71
N ALA A 220 -11.40 -12.72 28.59
CA ALA A 220 -9.95 -12.94 28.51
C ALA A 220 -9.18 -11.62 28.66
N PHE A 221 -9.69 -10.54 28.06
CA PHE A 221 -9.11 -9.21 28.15
C PHE A 221 -9.08 -8.67 29.58
N THR A 222 -10.15 -8.91 30.34
CA THR A 222 -10.20 -8.56 31.77
C THR A 222 -9.10 -9.29 32.54
N GLY A 223 -8.86 -10.57 32.22
CA GLY A 223 -7.75 -11.35 32.78
C GLY A 223 -6.37 -10.75 32.48
N HIS A 224 -6.14 -10.31 31.23
CA HIS A 224 -4.91 -9.63 30.84
C HIS A 224 -4.72 -8.30 31.60
N CYS A 225 -5.78 -7.52 31.78
CA CYS A 225 -5.72 -6.30 32.58
C CYS A 225 -5.31 -6.61 34.03
N VAL A 226 -5.93 -7.60 34.68
CA VAL A 226 -5.55 -7.97 36.06
C VAL A 226 -4.09 -8.41 36.13
N ALA A 227 -3.62 -9.19 35.15
CA ALA A 227 -2.23 -9.61 35.09
C ALA A 227 -1.26 -8.42 34.98
N VAL A 228 -1.49 -7.49 34.05
CA VAL A 228 -0.58 -6.35 33.83
C VAL A 228 -0.59 -5.37 35.02
N TYR A 229 -1.73 -5.15 35.67
CA TYR A 229 -1.85 -4.19 36.77
C TYR A 229 -1.39 -4.72 38.13
N TYR A 230 -1.55 -6.02 38.38
CA TYR A 230 -1.34 -6.59 39.72
C TYR A 230 -0.25 -7.68 39.78
N SER A 231 0.20 -8.22 38.65
CA SER A 231 1.32 -9.17 38.61
C SER A 231 2.64 -8.46 38.32
N THR A 232 3.73 -8.95 38.90
CA THR A 232 5.09 -8.54 38.54
C THR A 232 5.67 -9.35 37.37
N ALA A 233 4.94 -10.37 36.89
CA ALA A 233 5.41 -11.35 35.91
C ALA A 233 4.50 -11.45 34.67
N TYR A 234 4.00 -10.32 34.17
CA TYR A 234 3.25 -10.28 32.90
C TYR A 234 4.22 -10.33 31.71
N THR A 235 3.74 -10.83 30.57
CA THR A 235 4.55 -10.87 29.34
C THR A 235 4.46 -9.53 28.61
N GLN A 236 5.46 -9.22 27.79
CA GLN A 236 5.41 -8.05 26.91
C GLN A 236 4.22 -8.07 25.94
N TYR A 237 3.80 -9.25 25.50
CA TYR A 237 2.62 -9.40 24.65
C TYR A 237 1.34 -9.03 25.40
N GLN A 238 1.20 -9.40 26.67
CA GLN A 238 0.07 -8.99 27.53
C GLN A 238 0.03 -7.47 27.71
N LEU A 239 1.20 -6.83 27.86
CA LEU A 239 1.26 -5.37 27.91
C LEU A 239 0.80 -4.75 26.59
N ILE A 240 1.23 -5.27 25.44
CA ILE A 240 0.79 -4.79 24.12
C ILE A 240 -0.74 -4.92 23.98
N LEU A 241 -1.30 -6.07 24.38
CA LEU A 241 -2.75 -6.28 24.35
C LEU A 241 -3.49 -5.28 25.23
N VAL A 242 -3.07 -5.12 26.49
CA VAL A 242 -3.71 -4.21 27.45
C VAL A 242 -3.56 -2.76 26.99
N ALA A 243 -2.34 -2.31 26.70
CA ALA A 243 -2.07 -0.94 26.30
C ALA A 243 -2.79 -0.59 24.98
N GLY A 244 -2.70 -1.43 23.95
CA GLY A 244 -3.31 -1.11 22.65
C GLY A 244 -4.83 -1.20 22.61
N ILE A 245 -5.44 -2.17 23.30
CA ILE A 245 -6.90 -2.23 23.37
C ILE A 245 -7.44 -1.11 24.25
N LEU A 246 -6.78 -0.78 25.37
CA LEU A 246 -7.21 0.36 26.21
C LEU A 246 -7.03 1.69 25.50
N SER A 247 -5.92 1.92 24.77
CA SER A 247 -5.75 3.17 24.02
C SER A 247 -6.89 3.40 23.04
N TRP A 248 -7.28 2.33 22.32
CA TRP A 248 -8.40 2.36 21.39
C TRP A 248 -9.75 2.60 22.11
N LYS A 249 -10.04 1.86 23.19
CA LYS A 249 -11.30 2.05 23.95
C LYS A 249 -11.44 3.44 24.56
N PHE A 250 -10.35 3.97 25.12
CA PHE A 250 -10.33 5.32 25.67
C PHE A 250 -10.52 6.39 24.58
N ALA A 251 -9.84 6.27 23.44
CA ALA A 251 -10.02 7.18 22.30
C ALA A 251 -11.46 7.13 21.77
N TYR A 252 -12.02 5.92 21.62
CA TYR A 252 -13.39 5.72 21.18
C TYR A 252 -14.41 6.37 22.15
N ARG A 253 -14.19 6.24 23.47
CA ARG A 253 -15.04 6.90 24.46
C ARG A 253 -14.88 8.42 24.47
N ALA A 254 -13.66 8.94 24.32
CA ALA A 254 -13.41 10.37 24.21
C ALA A 254 -14.18 10.99 23.04
N ALA A 255 -14.22 10.28 21.90
CA ALA A 255 -14.98 10.69 20.73
C ALA A 255 -16.51 10.64 20.93
N ALA A 256 -17.00 9.82 21.85
CA ALA A 256 -18.44 9.61 22.06
C ALA A 256 -19.04 10.48 23.18
N THR A 257 -18.24 11.00 24.11
CA THR A 257 -18.73 11.79 25.24
C THR A 257 -18.91 13.27 24.85
N GLU A 258 -19.98 13.91 25.33
CA GLU A 258 -20.20 15.36 25.16
C GLU A 258 -19.48 16.19 26.25
N ASP A 259 -19.25 15.59 27.42
CA ASP A 259 -18.60 16.23 28.56
C ASP A 259 -17.10 16.48 28.26
N HIS A 260 -16.71 17.76 28.28
CA HIS A 260 -15.32 18.16 28.01
C HIS A 260 -14.34 17.60 29.04
N LEU A 261 -14.71 17.53 30.32
CA LEU A 261 -13.81 17.05 31.36
C LEU A 261 -13.62 15.53 31.27
N ASP A 262 -14.69 14.79 30.98
CA ASP A 262 -14.60 13.35 30.71
C ASP A 262 -13.78 13.09 29.44
N ARG A 263 -13.99 13.89 28.37
CA ARG A 263 -13.22 13.78 27.12
C ARG A 263 -11.72 13.93 27.35
N GLU A 264 -11.31 15.02 28.00
CA GLU A 264 -9.91 15.31 28.29
C GLU A 264 -9.27 14.19 29.13
N ALA A 265 -9.98 13.68 30.15
CA ALA A 265 -9.50 12.58 30.97
C ALA A 265 -9.37 11.25 30.19
N MET A 266 -10.29 10.97 29.25
CA MET A 266 -10.21 9.81 28.38
C MET A 266 -9.08 9.94 27.36
N GLU A 267 -8.85 11.12 26.80
CA GLU A 267 -7.73 11.42 25.89
C GLU A 267 -6.39 11.25 26.58
N GLU A 268 -6.23 11.78 27.80
CA GLU A 268 -5.03 11.58 28.63
C GLU A 268 -4.80 10.08 28.89
N SER A 269 -5.85 9.35 29.27
CA SER A 269 -5.76 7.91 29.52
C SER A 269 -5.40 7.12 28.26
N SER A 270 -5.92 7.54 27.10
CA SER A 270 -5.55 6.95 25.80
C SER A 270 -4.07 7.19 25.49
N GLN A 271 -3.59 8.42 25.70
CA GLN A 271 -2.20 8.79 25.42
C GLN A 271 -1.19 8.05 26.30
N MET A 272 -1.49 7.87 27.60
CA MET A 272 -0.68 7.03 28.49
C MET A 272 -0.58 5.60 27.95
N CYS A 273 -1.70 5.03 27.50
CA CYS A 273 -1.73 3.69 26.91
C CYS A 273 -0.94 3.62 25.60
N ARG A 274 -1.03 4.64 24.72
CA ARG A 274 -0.26 4.71 23.46
C ARG A 274 1.25 4.73 23.73
N ALA A 275 1.71 5.57 24.65
CA ALA A 275 3.13 5.63 25.01
C ALA A 275 3.65 4.28 25.54
N ALA A 276 2.86 3.60 26.39
CA ALA A 276 3.19 2.26 26.87
C ALA A 276 3.23 1.23 25.74
N LEU A 277 2.27 1.30 24.80
CA LEU A 277 2.19 0.44 23.63
C LEU A 277 3.41 0.62 22.72
N GLU A 278 3.75 1.84 22.32
CA GLU A 278 4.89 2.15 21.46
C GLU A 278 6.21 1.66 22.05
N THR A 279 6.40 1.90 23.35
CA THR A 279 7.56 1.38 24.08
C THR A 279 7.59 -0.14 24.04
N ALA A 280 6.44 -0.81 24.25
CA ALA A 280 6.36 -2.26 24.20
C ALA A 280 6.58 -2.83 22.78
N LEU A 281 6.09 -2.16 21.73
CA LEU A 281 6.28 -2.57 20.34
C LEU A 281 7.74 -2.43 19.90
N SER A 282 8.44 -1.37 20.33
CA SER A 282 9.85 -1.15 20.01
C SER A 282 10.79 -2.24 20.55
N ARG A 283 10.35 -2.96 21.59
CA ARG A 283 11.12 -4.00 22.28
C ARG A 283 10.78 -5.41 21.81
N LEU A 284 9.95 -5.58 20.77
CA LEU A 284 9.52 -6.91 20.34
C LEU A 284 10.73 -7.79 19.93
N PRO A 285 10.82 -9.04 20.40
CA PRO A 285 11.95 -9.89 20.06
C PRO A 285 11.87 -10.35 18.60
N LEU A 286 13.04 -10.48 17.94
CA LEU A 286 13.11 -11.00 16.57
C LEU A 286 12.54 -12.42 16.45
N HIS A 287 12.80 -13.27 17.45
CA HIS A 287 12.30 -14.63 17.53
C HIS A 287 11.12 -14.71 18.49
N MET A 288 9.91 -14.73 17.94
CA MET A 288 8.68 -14.88 18.72
C MET A 288 8.18 -16.33 18.62
N LEU A 289 7.73 -16.89 19.74
CA LEU A 289 7.11 -18.22 19.76
C LEU A 289 5.71 -18.16 19.11
N PRO A 290 5.33 -19.17 18.30
CA PRO A 290 4.01 -19.21 17.70
C PRO A 290 2.97 -19.57 18.76
N THR A 291 2.32 -18.54 19.30
CA THR A 291 1.23 -18.68 20.27
C THR A 291 0.10 -17.73 19.90
N LEU A 292 -1.11 -18.03 20.39
CA LEU A 292 -2.26 -17.15 20.22
C LEU A 292 -1.97 -15.73 20.76
N GLU A 293 -1.35 -15.64 21.95
CA GLU A 293 -1.02 -14.36 22.59
C GLU A 293 -0.05 -13.52 21.73
N THR A 294 0.97 -14.17 21.17
CA THR A 294 1.91 -13.50 20.24
C THR A 294 1.19 -12.96 19.01
N LEU A 295 0.30 -13.76 18.42
CA LEU A 295 -0.44 -13.38 17.22
C LEU A 295 -1.40 -12.21 17.50
N GLN A 296 -2.12 -12.27 18.62
CA GLN A 296 -3.02 -11.20 19.06
C GLN A 296 -2.24 -9.89 19.29
N ALA A 297 -1.07 -9.95 19.93
CA ALA A 297 -0.25 -8.76 20.18
C ALA A 297 0.25 -8.13 18.87
N LEU A 298 0.66 -8.93 17.89
CA LEU A 298 1.06 -8.43 16.57
C LEU A 298 -0.11 -7.79 15.82
N LEU A 299 -1.32 -8.34 15.91
CA LEU A 299 -2.51 -7.74 15.30
C LEU A 299 -2.90 -6.41 15.97
N VAL A 300 -2.83 -6.30 17.29
CA VAL A 300 -3.04 -5.02 17.99
C VAL A 300 -1.99 -3.99 17.55
N GLY A 301 -0.72 -4.39 17.51
CA GLY A 301 0.36 -3.51 17.05
C GLY A 301 0.18 -3.06 15.59
N ALA A 302 -0.22 -3.97 14.70
CA ALA A 302 -0.43 -3.65 13.29
C ALA A 302 -1.62 -2.70 13.09
N THR A 303 -2.71 -2.92 13.83
CA THR A 303 -3.89 -2.03 13.84
C THR A 303 -3.49 -0.63 14.28
N TYR A 304 -2.76 -0.53 15.39
CA TYR A 304 -2.25 0.75 15.87
C TYR A 304 -1.32 1.43 14.86
N ALA A 305 -0.43 0.67 14.20
CA ALA A 305 0.43 1.22 13.16
C ALA A 305 -0.35 1.75 11.95
N ILE A 306 -1.48 1.15 11.58
CA ILE A 306 -2.36 1.68 10.53
C ILE A 306 -3.00 3.00 10.99
N GLU A 307 -3.51 3.05 12.22
CA GLU A 307 -4.14 4.26 12.80
C GLU A 307 -3.14 5.42 12.92
N ALA A 308 -1.90 5.10 13.29
CA ALA A 308 -0.78 6.04 13.31
C ALA A 308 -0.21 6.37 11.91
N ALA A 309 -0.88 5.92 10.83
CA ALA A 309 -0.46 6.12 9.44
C ALA A 309 0.96 5.62 9.12
N LYS A 310 1.40 4.50 9.72
CA LYS A 310 2.69 3.82 9.51
C LYS A 310 2.51 2.45 8.82
N PRO A 311 2.16 2.40 7.52
CA PRO A 311 1.81 1.16 6.82
C PRO A 311 2.96 0.15 6.72
N SER A 312 4.21 0.62 6.58
CA SER A 312 5.40 -0.26 6.54
C SER A 312 5.60 -1.02 7.86
N ARG A 313 5.40 -0.34 9.00
CA ARG A 313 5.42 -0.98 10.33
C ARG A 313 4.27 -1.96 10.52
N ALA A 314 3.07 -1.60 10.07
CA ALA A 314 1.94 -2.50 10.08
C ALA A 314 2.26 -3.78 9.29
N TRP A 315 2.86 -3.64 8.10
CA TRP A 315 3.23 -4.78 7.26
C TRP A 315 4.32 -5.65 7.87
N GLU A 316 5.31 -5.09 8.57
CA GLU A 316 6.32 -5.88 9.31
C GLU A 316 5.65 -6.80 10.34
N MET A 317 4.73 -6.24 11.13
CA MET A 317 4.00 -6.99 12.15
C MET A 317 3.08 -8.03 11.53
N ILE A 318 2.38 -7.70 10.44
CA ILE A 318 1.51 -8.62 9.72
C ILE A 318 2.29 -9.73 9.04
N SER A 319 3.45 -9.45 8.47
CA SER A 319 4.32 -10.48 7.91
C SER A 319 4.70 -11.51 8.97
N LYS A 320 5.05 -11.07 10.19
CA LYS A 320 5.29 -12.01 11.29
C LYS A 320 4.02 -12.70 11.79
N ALA A 321 2.89 -12.00 11.81
CA ALA A 321 1.59 -12.56 12.18
C ALA A 321 1.17 -13.69 11.21
N THR A 322 1.42 -13.52 9.91
CA THR A 322 1.11 -14.55 8.90
C THR A 322 1.94 -15.82 9.13
N GLU A 323 3.25 -15.70 9.36
CA GLU A 323 4.14 -16.82 9.71
C GLU A 323 3.63 -17.57 10.95
N ILE A 324 3.29 -16.83 12.01
CA ILE A 324 2.77 -17.42 13.26
C ILE A 324 1.41 -18.08 13.04
N SER A 325 0.51 -17.45 12.29
CA SER A 325 -0.82 -18.01 12.00
C SER A 325 -0.74 -19.30 11.17
N GLN A 326 0.26 -19.40 10.30
CA GLN A 326 0.55 -20.63 9.54
C GLN A 326 1.12 -21.71 10.45
N ALA A 327 2.07 -21.37 11.33
CA ALA A 327 2.63 -22.30 12.30
C ALA A 327 1.59 -22.86 13.29
N LEU A 328 0.54 -22.08 13.56
CA LEU A 328 -0.62 -22.49 14.37
C LEU A 328 -1.71 -23.21 13.55
N GLU A 329 -1.50 -23.42 12.24
CA GLU A 329 -2.42 -24.07 11.31
C GLU A 329 -3.79 -23.37 11.14
N TYR A 330 -3.88 -22.08 11.46
CA TYR A 330 -5.14 -21.34 11.43
C TYR A 330 -5.75 -21.22 10.03
N HIS A 331 -4.92 -21.17 8.99
CA HIS A 331 -5.33 -21.20 7.58
C HIS A 331 -6.06 -22.48 7.14
N GLN A 332 -5.94 -23.57 7.91
CA GLN A 332 -6.55 -24.86 7.59
C GLN A 332 -7.76 -25.20 8.49
N MET A 333 -8.09 -24.34 9.46
CA MET A 333 -9.17 -24.60 10.40
C MET A 333 -10.52 -24.64 9.69
N PRO A 334 -11.46 -25.50 10.14
CA PRO A 334 -12.81 -25.48 9.62
C PRO A 334 -13.49 -24.15 9.96
N PRO A 335 -14.43 -23.68 9.12
CA PRO A 335 -15.17 -22.48 9.42
C PRO A 335 -16.05 -22.68 10.66
N PRO A 336 -16.20 -21.64 11.50
CA PRO A 336 -17.02 -21.74 12.70
C PRO A 336 -18.50 -21.98 12.34
N ASP A 337 -19.15 -22.86 13.08
CA ASP A 337 -20.55 -23.20 12.92
C ASP A 337 -21.38 -22.70 14.12
N ARG A 338 -22.64 -23.13 14.25
CA ARG A 338 -23.47 -22.72 15.41
C ARG A 338 -23.08 -23.41 16.73
N ARG A 339 -22.23 -24.42 16.67
CA ARG A 339 -21.81 -25.27 17.78
C ARG A 339 -20.38 -24.98 18.22
N THR A 340 -19.62 -24.21 17.43
CA THR A 340 -18.28 -23.78 17.79
C THR A 340 -18.29 -22.88 19.02
N GLY A 341 -17.30 -23.07 19.89
CA GLY A 341 -17.11 -22.27 21.07
C GLY A 341 -16.57 -20.88 20.74
N THR A 342 -16.56 -20.01 21.75
CA THR A 342 -16.03 -18.65 21.65
C THR A 342 -14.58 -18.62 21.16
N THR A 343 -13.77 -19.61 21.55
CA THR A 343 -12.37 -19.73 21.16
C THR A 343 -12.20 -19.93 19.65
N GLU A 344 -12.97 -20.83 19.03
CA GLU A 344 -12.87 -21.05 17.58
C GLU A 344 -13.34 -19.83 16.78
N HIS A 345 -14.36 -19.11 17.26
CA HIS A 345 -14.81 -17.86 16.64
C HIS A 345 -13.73 -16.77 16.66
N ILE A 346 -13.05 -16.59 17.81
CA ILE A 346 -11.94 -15.65 17.94
C ILE A 346 -10.79 -16.06 17.03
N THR A 347 -10.46 -17.35 17.01
CA THR A 347 -9.35 -17.84 16.19
C THR A 347 -9.62 -17.63 14.70
N PHE A 348 -10.85 -17.87 14.25
CA PHE A 348 -11.28 -17.53 12.89
C PHE A 348 -11.18 -16.02 12.62
N GLY A 349 -11.65 -15.18 13.55
CA GLY A 349 -11.61 -13.72 13.43
C GLY A 349 -10.18 -13.18 13.32
N ILE A 350 -9.27 -13.66 14.16
CA ILE A 350 -7.83 -13.34 14.14
C ILE A 350 -7.20 -13.73 12.80
N PHE A 351 -7.49 -14.93 12.29
CA PHE A 351 -6.97 -15.35 10.99
C PHE A 351 -7.55 -14.52 9.85
N ALA A 352 -8.85 -14.24 9.87
CA ALA A 352 -9.50 -13.37 8.89
C ALA A 352 -8.89 -11.96 8.89
N MET A 353 -8.63 -11.38 10.06
CA MET A 353 -7.98 -10.07 10.18
C MET A 353 -6.54 -10.12 9.65
N THR A 354 -5.77 -11.16 9.99
CA THR A 354 -4.42 -11.38 9.46
C THR A 354 -4.43 -11.44 7.94
N TYR A 355 -5.38 -12.18 7.36
CA TYR A 355 -5.57 -12.28 5.91
C TYR A 355 -5.91 -10.95 5.26
N ILE A 356 -6.91 -10.23 5.80
CA ILE A 356 -7.36 -8.95 5.26
C ILE A 356 -6.19 -7.97 5.21
N LEU A 357 -5.50 -7.80 6.35
CA LEU A 357 -4.39 -6.89 6.49
C LEU A 357 -3.20 -7.26 5.59
N ASP A 358 -2.87 -8.55 5.47
CA ASP A 358 -1.80 -9.01 4.58
C ASP A 358 -2.09 -8.63 3.13
N LYS A 359 -3.31 -8.89 2.64
CA LYS A 359 -3.69 -8.60 1.25
C LYS A 359 -3.73 -7.10 0.95
N GLY A 360 -4.37 -6.31 1.81
CA GLY A 360 -4.49 -4.87 1.59
C GLY A 360 -3.15 -4.15 1.69
N LEU A 361 -2.34 -4.45 2.70
CA LEU A 361 -1.00 -3.86 2.85
C LEU A 361 -0.04 -4.31 1.74
N SER A 362 -0.13 -5.57 1.32
CA SER A 362 0.69 -6.07 0.20
C SER A 362 0.38 -5.34 -1.09
N LEU A 363 -0.92 -5.18 -1.42
CA LEU A 363 -1.33 -4.36 -2.56
C LEU A 363 -0.81 -2.94 -2.38
N ARG A 364 -1.09 -2.28 -1.25
CA ARG A 364 -0.68 -0.88 -1.00
C ARG A 364 0.81 -0.64 -1.13
N LEU A 365 1.64 -1.52 -0.56
CA LEU A 365 3.09 -1.37 -0.55
C LEU A 365 3.76 -1.94 -1.81
N GLY A 366 2.99 -2.47 -2.78
CA GLY A 366 3.53 -3.08 -3.99
C GLY A 366 4.32 -4.38 -3.74
N ARG A 367 3.98 -5.13 -2.69
CA ARG A 367 4.66 -6.36 -2.27
C ARG A 367 3.77 -7.58 -2.46
N CYS A 368 4.38 -8.76 -2.52
CA CYS A 368 3.61 -10.01 -2.55
C CYS A 368 3.01 -10.32 -1.17
N SER A 369 1.79 -10.83 -1.18
CA SER A 369 1.11 -11.35 0.01
C SER A 369 1.85 -12.57 0.56
N ASN A 370 1.97 -12.65 1.88
CA ASN A 370 2.59 -13.79 2.57
C ASN A 370 1.68 -15.02 2.54
N LEU A 371 0.36 -14.81 2.45
CA LEU A 371 -0.64 -15.86 2.41
C LEU A 371 -1.08 -16.20 0.98
N ARG A 372 -0.99 -17.47 0.61
CA ARG A 372 -1.46 -17.96 -0.69
C ARG A 372 -2.88 -18.49 -0.57
N ASP A 373 -3.78 -18.01 -1.42
CA ASP A 373 -5.20 -18.37 -1.35
C ASP A 373 -5.44 -19.87 -1.59
N HIS A 374 -4.59 -20.52 -2.39
CA HIS A 374 -4.64 -21.97 -2.63
C HIS A 374 -4.39 -22.83 -1.40
N ASP A 375 -3.72 -22.27 -0.37
CA ASP A 375 -3.38 -22.99 0.85
C ASP A 375 -4.43 -22.77 1.96
N ILE A 376 -5.46 -21.94 1.73
CA ILE A 376 -6.44 -21.55 2.74
C ILE A 376 -7.75 -22.33 2.56
N SER A 377 -8.11 -23.17 3.54
CA SER A 377 -9.38 -23.90 3.54
C SER A 377 -10.46 -23.24 4.43
N SER A 378 -10.05 -22.39 5.37
CA SER A 378 -10.96 -21.77 6.37
C SER A 378 -12.06 -20.90 5.77
N PHE A 379 -11.87 -20.41 4.55
CA PHE A 379 -12.82 -19.53 3.86
C PHE A 379 -13.71 -20.25 2.83
N ALA A 380 -13.73 -21.59 2.81
CA ALA A 380 -14.51 -22.34 1.82
C ALA A 380 -16.02 -22.03 1.82
N HIS A 381 -16.58 -21.66 2.99
CA HIS A 381 -18.00 -21.30 3.14
C HIS A 381 -18.38 -19.97 2.50
N LEU A 382 -17.41 -19.07 2.26
CA LEU A 382 -17.67 -17.76 1.65
C LEU A 382 -18.16 -17.86 0.21
N ASN A 383 -17.98 -19.02 -0.44
CA ASN A 383 -18.52 -19.29 -1.79
C ASN A 383 -20.06 -19.28 -1.85
N GLN A 384 -20.75 -19.23 -0.71
CA GLN A 384 -22.21 -19.16 -0.62
C GLN A 384 -22.76 -17.74 -0.85
N GLY A 385 -21.89 -16.71 -0.96
CA GLY A 385 -22.26 -15.33 -1.22
C GLY A 385 -22.75 -14.57 0.03
N LEU A 386 -22.81 -13.24 -0.06
CA LEU A 386 -23.09 -12.36 1.09
C LEU A 386 -24.46 -12.61 1.74
N VAL A 387 -25.49 -12.78 0.92
CA VAL A 387 -26.90 -12.89 1.38
C VAL A 387 -27.18 -14.18 2.15
N SER A 388 -26.36 -15.23 1.94
CA SER A 388 -26.54 -16.54 2.58
C SER A 388 -26.20 -16.56 4.08
N THR A 389 -25.51 -15.54 4.57
CA THR A 389 -25.01 -15.48 5.96
C THR A 389 -26.04 -14.88 6.93
N ARG A 390 -26.05 -15.37 8.18
CA ARG A 390 -27.19 -15.18 9.12
C ARG A 390 -27.09 -13.98 10.05
N SER A 391 -25.91 -13.40 10.27
CA SER A 391 -25.74 -12.17 11.08
C SER A 391 -25.04 -11.08 10.29
N ILE A 392 -25.32 -9.81 10.63
CA ILE A 392 -24.64 -8.65 10.02
C ILE A 392 -23.12 -8.72 10.18
N PHE A 393 -22.64 -9.20 11.33
CA PHE A 393 -21.24 -9.51 11.58
C PHE A 393 -20.67 -10.45 10.52
N GLN A 394 -21.31 -11.61 10.29
CA GLN A 394 -20.82 -12.60 9.33
C GLN A 394 -20.85 -12.07 7.90
N ARG A 395 -21.85 -11.26 7.56
CA ARG A 395 -21.98 -10.58 6.27
C ARG A 395 -20.81 -9.63 6.04
N TYR A 396 -20.53 -8.76 7.02
CA TYR A 396 -19.44 -7.80 6.95
C TYR A 396 -18.06 -8.48 6.88
N MET A 397 -17.84 -9.52 7.68
CA MET A 397 -16.63 -10.35 7.62
C MET A 397 -16.45 -10.98 6.23
N THR A 398 -17.53 -11.54 5.67
CA THR A 398 -17.52 -12.15 4.32
C THR A 398 -17.18 -11.12 3.25
N LEU A 399 -17.76 -9.92 3.34
CA LEU A 399 -17.47 -8.80 2.45
C LEU A 399 -15.99 -8.43 2.52
N SER A 400 -15.49 -8.19 3.74
CA SER A 400 -14.11 -7.76 3.99
C SER A 400 -13.08 -8.78 3.48
N ILE A 401 -13.32 -10.08 3.72
CA ILE A 401 -12.45 -11.15 3.21
C ILE A 401 -12.51 -11.21 1.67
N SER A 402 -13.68 -11.00 1.08
CA SER A 402 -13.85 -11.03 -0.38
C SER A 402 -13.15 -9.85 -1.06
N VAL A 403 -13.25 -8.64 -0.48
CA VAL A 403 -12.49 -7.46 -0.93
C VAL A 403 -10.99 -7.72 -0.81
N ALA A 404 -10.53 -8.24 0.34
CA ALA A 404 -9.12 -8.58 0.54
C ALA A 404 -8.59 -9.62 -0.47
N ARG A 405 -9.38 -10.64 -0.80
CA ARG A 405 -9.03 -11.58 -1.87
C ARG A 405 -8.81 -10.87 -3.19
N LEU A 406 -9.76 -10.02 -3.59
CA LEU A 406 -9.64 -9.25 -4.83
C LEU A 406 -8.47 -8.26 -4.82
N GLN A 407 -8.10 -7.71 -3.65
CA GLN A 407 -6.88 -6.90 -3.50
C GLN A 407 -5.61 -7.72 -3.78
N GLY A 408 -5.52 -8.93 -3.24
CA GLY A 408 -4.40 -9.84 -3.52
C GLY A 408 -4.34 -10.27 -4.98
N GLU A 409 -5.47 -10.70 -5.54
CA GLU A 409 -5.56 -11.08 -6.94
C GLU A 409 -5.20 -9.91 -7.88
N THR A 410 -5.62 -8.69 -7.54
CA THR A 410 -5.23 -7.47 -8.27
C THR A 410 -3.72 -7.30 -8.28
N TYR A 411 -3.07 -7.47 -7.13
CA TYR A 411 -1.60 -7.41 -7.08
C TYR A 411 -0.98 -8.49 -7.96
N ASP A 412 -1.32 -9.76 -7.74
CA ASP A 412 -0.71 -10.90 -8.42
C ASP A 412 -0.91 -10.84 -9.94
N GLN A 413 -2.09 -10.41 -10.39
CA GLN A 413 -2.47 -10.46 -11.80
C GLN A 413 -2.09 -9.22 -12.60
N LEU A 414 -1.94 -8.06 -11.96
CA LEU A 414 -1.72 -6.76 -12.63
C LEU A 414 -0.44 -6.03 -12.21
N TYR A 415 -0.01 -6.15 -10.94
CA TYR A 415 1.10 -5.33 -10.38
C TYR A 415 2.36 -6.12 -10.04
N SER A 416 2.28 -7.45 -9.94
CA SER A 416 3.45 -8.31 -9.71
C SER A 416 4.46 -8.19 -10.86
N ALA A 417 5.74 -8.49 -10.58
CA ALA A 417 6.79 -8.41 -11.60
C ALA A 417 6.48 -9.27 -12.84
N SER A 418 5.85 -10.44 -12.65
CA SER A 418 5.44 -11.30 -13.76
C SER A 418 4.22 -10.76 -14.50
N ALA A 419 3.27 -10.14 -13.80
CA ALA A 419 2.12 -9.49 -14.39
C ALA A 419 2.49 -8.27 -15.25
N VAL A 420 3.43 -7.44 -14.77
CA VAL A 420 3.95 -6.26 -15.50
C VAL A 420 4.76 -6.68 -16.74
N ALA A 421 5.30 -7.90 -16.77
CA ALA A 421 5.96 -8.44 -17.95
C ALA A 421 5.00 -9.00 -19.03
N LEU A 422 3.70 -9.11 -18.75
CA LEU A 422 2.73 -9.63 -19.73
C LEU A 422 2.48 -8.67 -20.90
N GLN A 423 2.04 -9.25 -22.01
CA GLN A 423 1.50 -8.48 -23.13
C GLN A 423 0.24 -7.72 -22.70
N ASP A 424 0.06 -6.51 -23.24
CA ASP A 424 -1.05 -5.62 -22.91
C ASP A 424 -2.40 -6.36 -23.05
N LYS A 425 -2.66 -7.07 -24.16
CA LYS A 425 -3.91 -7.84 -24.34
C LYS A 425 -4.22 -8.81 -23.20
N MET A 426 -3.21 -9.51 -22.68
CA MET A 426 -3.39 -10.45 -21.57
C MET A 426 -3.67 -9.72 -20.25
N ARG A 427 -3.00 -8.60 -20.01
CA ARG A 427 -3.26 -7.74 -18.84
C ARG A 427 -4.67 -7.15 -18.88
N HIS A 428 -5.13 -6.73 -20.06
CA HIS A 428 -6.50 -6.24 -20.26
C HIS A 428 -7.54 -7.31 -19.95
N SER A 429 -7.35 -8.55 -20.44
CA SER A 429 -8.24 -9.68 -20.13
C SER A 429 -8.35 -9.92 -18.62
N ARG A 430 -7.21 -9.95 -17.92
CA ARG A 430 -7.17 -10.13 -16.46
C ARG A 430 -7.88 -8.98 -15.72
N ALA A 431 -7.65 -7.74 -16.15
CA ALA A 431 -8.34 -6.58 -15.59
C ALA A 431 -9.87 -6.68 -15.76
N GLN A 432 -10.35 -7.14 -16.91
CA GLN A 432 -11.78 -7.36 -17.14
C GLN A 432 -12.38 -8.45 -16.24
N GLU A 433 -11.67 -9.56 -16.05
CA GLU A 433 -12.10 -10.66 -15.14
C GLU A 433 -12.18 -10.20 -13.68
N LEU A 434 -11.17 -9.43 -13.23
CA LEU A 434 -11.16 -8.83 -11.90
C LEU A 434 -12.29 -7.82 -11.70
N LEU A 435 -12.52 -6.94 -12.68
CA LEU A 435 -13.63 -5.99 -12.64
C LEU A 435 -14.98 -6.68 -12.58
N ALA A 436 -15.20 -7.73 -13.38
CA ALA A 436 -16.45 -8.49 -13.35
C ALA A 436 -16.71 -9.09 -11.95
N SER A 437 -15.67 -9.63 -11.31
CA SER A 437 -15.76 -10.18 -9.96
C SER A 437 -16.03 -9.10 -8.91
N LEU A 438 -15.38 -7.95 -9.04
CA LEU A 438 -15.53 -6.80 -8.15
C LEU A 438 -16.93 -6.17 -8.26
N TRP A 439 -17.47 -6.02 -9.48
CA TRP A 439 -18.82 -5.50 -9.70
C TRP A 439 -19.89 -6.45 -9.19
N LYS A 440 -19.70 -7.77 -9.37
CA LYS A 440 -20.58 -8.76 -8.77
C LYS A 440 -20.64 -8.60 -7.24
N LEU A 441 -19.48 -8.45 -6.59
CA LEU A 441 -19.41 -8.23 -5.14
C LEU A 441 -20.10 -6.93 -4.72
N ARG A 442 -19.92 -5.85 -5.49
CA ARG A 442 -20.57 -4.56 -5.27
C ARG A 442 -22.10 -4.66 -5.35
N ASP A 443 -22.61 -5.39 -6.34
CA ASP A 443 -24.06 -5.59 -6.49
C ASP A 443 -24.62 -6.44 -5.35
N GLU A 444 -23.93 -7.50 -4.92
CA GLU A 444 -24.31 -8.29 -3.73
C GLU A 444 -24.36 -7.41 -2.46
N MET A 445 -23.39 -6.50 -2.29
CA MET A 445 -23.37 -5.55 -1.18
C MET A 445 -24.53 -4.54 -1.26
N ARG A 446 -24.88 -4.04 -2.46
CA ARG A 446 -26.03 -3.15 -2.65
C ARG A 446 -27.34 -3.85 -2.29
N SER A 447 -27.55 -5.07 -2.79
CA SER A 447 -28.71 -5.88 -2.44
C SER A 447 -28.78 -6.17 -0.94
N LEU A 448 -27.64 -6.39 -0.29
CA LEU A 448 -27.60 -6.56 1.16
C LEU A 448 -28.07 -5.31 1.88
N ARG A 449 -27.61 -4.12 1.48
CA ARG A 449 -28.05 -2.86 2.10
C ARG A 449 -29.56 -2.67 1.97
N GLU A 450 -30.12 -2.91 0.79
CA GLU A 450 -31.56 -2.82 0.54
C GLU A 450 -32.37 -3.78 1.44
N ILE A 451 -31.86 -5.01 1.65
CA ILE A 451 -32.50 -5.98 2.56
C ILE A 451 -32.48 -5.48 4.00
N LEU A 452 -31.33 -4.98 4.48
CA LEU A 452 -31.18 -4.47 5.84
C LEU A 452 -32.09 -3.25 6.09
N GLU A 453 -32.19 -2.35 5.11
CA GLU A 453 -33.09 -1.19 5.16
C GLU A 453 -34.57 -1.61 5.18
N ARG A 454 -34.95 -2.64 4.39
CA ARG A 454 -36.34 -3.10 4.28
C ARG A 454 -36.81 -3.88 5.50
N ASP A 455 -35.97 -4.74 6.07
CA ASP A 455 -36.34 -5.65 7.14
C ASP A 455 -36.46 -4.93 8.50
N GLY A 456 -36.21 -3.62 8.57
CA GLY A 456 -36.35 -2.82 9.78
C GLY A 456 -35.23 -3.04 10.81
N ASP A 457 -34.23 -3.86 10.46
CA ASP A 457 -32.93 -3.96 11.13
C ASP A 457 -32.13 -2.69 10.83
N ALA A 458 -32.64 -1.54 11.31
CA ALA A 458 -32.02 -0.24 11.11
C ALA A 458 -30.61 -0.29 11.69
N LEU A 459 -29.63 -0.38 10.80
CA LEU A 459 -28.23 -0.17 11.14
C LEU A 459 -28.13 1.16 11.89
N ASN A 460 -27.36 1.17 12.97
CA ASN A 460 -26.98 2.45 13.54
C ASN A 460 -26.20 3.26 12.47
N GLN A 461 -26.11 4.57 12.67
CA GLN A 461 -25.46 5.46 11.71
C GLN A 461 -24.01 5.04 11.41
N GLU A 462 -23.27 4.59 12.42
CA GLU A 462 -21.89 4.14 12.29
C GLU A 462 -21.77 2.90 11.39
N ASP A 463 -22.61 1.89 11.59
CA ASP A 463 -22.67 0.67 10.78
C ASP A 463 -23.07 0.96 9.33
N SER A 464 -23.99 1.91 9.13
CA SER A 464 -24.36 2.39 7.80
C SER A 464 -23.17 3.05 7.10
N VAL A 465 -22.41 3.90 7.81
CA VAL A 465 -21.18 4.52 7.29
C VAL A 465 -20.13 3.46 6.94
N MET A 466 -19.94 2.43 7.76
CA MET A 466 -18.98 1.35 7.46
C MET A 466 -19.33 0.61 6.16
N LEU A 467 -20.61 0.32 5.93
CA LEU A 467 -21.04 -0.27 4.65
C LEU A 467 -20.92 0.70 3.47
N MET A 468 -21.07 2.01 3.69
CA MET A 468 -20.79 3.02 2.66
C MET A 468 -19.30 3.10 2.33
N ALA A 469 -18.46 2.99 3.34
CA ALA A 469 -17.02 3.01 3.22
C ALA A 469 -16.49 1.86 2.36
N GLU A 470 -17.07 0.66 2.49
CA GLU A 470 -16.74 -0.48 1.62
C GLU A 470 -17.03 -0.22 0.13
N ASP A 471 -18.10 0.53 -0.21
CA ASP A 471 -18.36 0.94 -1.60
C ASP A 471 -17.26 1.85 -2.14
N VAL A 472 -16.75 2.75 -1.30
CA VAL A 472 -15.61 3.63 -1.64
C VAL A 472 -14.34 2.81 -1.85
N THR A 473 -14.08 1.80 -1.00
CA THR A 473 -12.95 0.87 -1.17
C THR A 473 -13.05 0.09 -2.47
N ILE A 474 -14.22 -0.46 -2.78
CA ILE A 474 -14.49 -1.19 -4.03
C ILE A 474 -14.26 -0.29 -5.25
N LEU A 475 -14.80 0.93 -5.25
CA LEU A 475 -14.60 1.89 -6.34
C LEU A 475 -13.14 2.33 -6.49
N SER A 476 -12.41 2.46 -5.37
CA SER A 476 -10.98 2.77 -5.37
C SER A 476 -10.15 1.63 -5.97
N LEU A 477 -10.47 0.38 -5.63
CA LEU A 477 -9.86 -0.80 -6.23
C LEU A 477 -10.20 -0.92 -7.72
N ALA A 478 -11.45 -0.66 -8.12
CA ALA A 478 -11.86 -0.65 -9.52
C ALA A 478 -11.10 0.41 -10.33
N THR A 479 -10.92 1.60 -9.76
CA THR A 479 -10.11 2.68 -10.35
C THR A 479 -8.66 2.22 -10.54
N LEU A 480 -8.08 1.57 -9.53
CA LEU A 480 -6.72 1.03 -9.59
C LEU A 480 -6.58 -0.06 -10.67
N ILE A 481 -7.58 -0.93 -10.84
CA ILE A 481 -7.59 -1.96 -11.89
C ILE A 481 -7.70 -1.31 -13.28
N LEU A 482 -8.68 -0.42 -13.48
CA LEU A 482 -8.93 0.26 -14.75
C LEU A 482 -7.74 1.10 -15.21
N ARG A 483 -6.93 1.62 -14.28
CA ARG A 483 -5.70 2.36 -14.60
C ARG A 483 -4.66 1.52 -15.36
N THR A 484 -4.64 0.20 -15.15
CA THR A 484 -3.67 -0.69 -15.82
C THR A 484 -4.02 -0.99 -17.28
N VAL A 485 -5.22 -0.62 -17.71
CA VAL A 485 -5.75 -0.83 -19.06
C VAL A 485 -5.28 0.34 -19.93
N ARG A 486 -4.32 0.09 -20.83
CA ARG A 486 -3.82 1.10 -21.76
C ARG A 486 -4.86 1.45 -22.82
N ARG A 487 -4.99 2.74 -23.13
CA ARG A 487 -5.84 3.22 -24.24
C ARG A 487 -5.19 2.86 -25.58
N SER A 488 -5.50 1.68 -26.14
CA SER A 488 -5.26 1.47 -27.57
C SER A 488 -6.34 2.19 -28.38
N GLN A 489 -6.00 2.69 -29.57
CA GLN A 489 -6.96 3.33 -30.48
C GLN A 489 -8.10 2.37 -30.90
N ASP A 490 -7.87 1.05 -30.84
CA ASP A 490 -8.87 0.01 -31.06
C ASP A 490 -9.67 -0.37 -29.78
N ALA A 491 -9.25 0.10 -28.60
CA ALA A 491 -9.82 -0.26 -27.30
C ALA A 491 -10.78 0.78 -26.71
N VAL A 492 -10.98 1.93 -27.38
CA VAL A 492 -11.94 2.96 -26.93
C VAL A 492 -13.37 2.41 -26.83
N GLU A 493 -13.68 1.33 -27.54
CA GLU A 493 -14.96 0.61 -27.49
C GLU A 493 -14.93 -0.68 -26.64
N ALA A 494 -13.77 -1.12 -26.14
CA ALA A 494 -13.59 -2.49 -25.60
C ALA A 494 -13.84 -2.64 -24.09
N THR A 495 -13.87 -1.55 -23.32
CA THR A 495 -14.25 -1.57 -21.90
C THR A 495 -15.53 -0.79 -21.67
N ALA A 496 -16.54 -1.42 -21.08
CA ALA A 496 -17.82 -0.78 -20.75
C ALA A 496 -17.68 0.41 -19.76
N TYR A 497 -16.56 0.49 -19.02
CA TYR A 497 -16.32 1.48 -17.98
C TYR A 497 -15.10 2.33 -18.28
N ARG A 498 -15.23 3.66 -18.18
CA ARG A 498 -14.10 4.59 -18.25
C ARG A 498 -13.55 4.81 -16.84
N CYS A 499 -12.22 4.72 -16.69
CA CYS A 499 -11.54 4.90 -15.41
C CYS A 499 -11.94 6.21 -14.70
N ILE A 500 -12.03 7.32 -15.44
CA ILE A 500 -12.41 8.62 -14.90
C ILE A 500 -13.83 8.64 -14.31
N ASP A 501 -14.79 7.93 -14.93
CA ASP A 501 -16.18 7.93 -14.47
C ASP A 501 -16.30 7.17 -13.13
N VAL A 502 -15.55 6.06 -12.99
CA VAL A 502 -15.44 5.32 -11.73
C VAL A 502 -14.71 6.13 -10.64
N ALA A 503 -13.66 6.87 -11.02
CA ALA A 503 -12.93 7.73 -10.08
C ALA A 503 -13.82 8.87 -9.53
N ARG A 504 -14.62 9.51 -10.40
CA ARG A 504 -15.62 10.52 -10.01
C ARG A 504 -16.66 9.93 -9.06
N GLU A 505 -17.15 8.73 -9.36
CA GLU A 505 -18.10 8.02 -8.49
C GLU A 505 -17.50 7.71 -7.11
N ALA A 506 -16.20 7.38 -7.04
CA ALA A 506 -15.49 7.15 -5.78
C ALA A 506 -15.38 8.42 -4.93
N LEU A 507 -15.04 9.57 -5.54
CA LEU A 507 -15.01 10.86 -4.84
C LEU A 507 -16.39 11.27 -4.32
N GLU A 508 -17.43 11.00 -5.10
CA GLU A 508 -18.82 11.22 -4.67
C GLU A 508 -19.23 10.26 -3.53
N GLY A 509 -18.81 9.00 -3.59
CA GLY A 509 -18.94 8.04 -2.49
C GLY A 509 -18.26 8.53 -1.21
N HIS A 510 -17.04 9.06 -1.32
CA HIS A 510 -16.33 9.68 -0.20
C HIS A 510 -17.10 10.87 0.38
N ARG A 511 -17.59 11.77 -0.49
CA ARG A 511 -18.41 12.92 -0.07
C ARG A 511 -19.66 12.47 0.69
N ARG A 512 -20.34 11.43 0.23
CA ARG A 512 -21.50 10.84 0.92
C ARG A 512 -21.13 10.29 2.30
N CYS A 513 -19.99 9.59 2.43
CA CYS A 513 -19.50 9.10 3.72
C CYS A 513 -19.24 10.27 4.69
N ILE A 514 -18.46 11.27 4.29
CA ILE A 514 -18.14 12.43 5.13
C ILE A 514 -19.40 13.21 5.55
N THR A 515 -20.38 13.32 4.65
CA THR A 515 -21.66 14.01 4.94
C THR A 515 -22.52 13.21 5.92
N ALA A 516 -22.50 11.88 5.81
CA ALA A 516 -23.25 11.00 6.71
C ALA A 516 -22.64 10.93 8.12
N ILE A 517 -21.35 11.24 8.27
CA ILE A 517 -20.67 11.30 9.57
C ILE A 517 -20.92 12.66 10.20
N GLU A 518 -21.62 12.64 11.34
CA GLU A 518 -21.90 13.86 12.10
C GLU A 518 -20.63 14.63 12.46
N PRO A 519 -20.65 15.98 12.47
CA PRO A 519 -19.46 16.79 12.72
C PRO A 519 -18.75 16.48 14.05
N HIS A 520 -19.51 16.13 15.09
CA HIS A 520 -18.99 15.78 16.42
C HIS A 520 -18.55 14.31 16.57
N ASN A 521 -18.85 13.43 15.60
CA ASN A 521 -18.47 12.01 15.68
C ASN A 521 -17.06 11.82 15.10
N SER A 522 -16.05 12.32 15.82
CA SER A 522 -14.64 12.29 15.42
C SER A 522 -14.10 10.86 15.28
N GLY A 523 -14.57 9.92 16.12
CA GLY A 523 -14.12 8.52 16.09
C GLY A 523 -14.53 7.77 14.82
N THR A 524 -15.77 7.94 14.37
CA THR A 524 -16.22 7.32 13.10
C THR A 524 -15.47 7.92 11.90
N LEU A 525 -15.18 9.22 11.95
CA LEU A 525 -14.38 9.90 10.93
C LEU A 525 -12.96 9.34 10.87
N GLU A 526 -12.26 9.28 12.00
CA GLU A 526 -10.91 8.74 12.10
C GLU A 526 -10.86 7.32 11.52
N LEU A 527 -11.81 6.47 11.92
CA LEU A 527 -11.88 5.10 11.45
C LEU A 527 -12.09 5.03 9.93
N TYR A 528 -13.02 5.82 9.39
CA TYR A 528 -13.24 5.90 7.94
C TYR A 528 -11.98 6.31 7.17
N ILE A 529 -11.28 7.36 7.64
CA ILE A 529 -10.08 7.86 6.97
C ILE A 529 -8.96 6.82 7.01
N ASN A 530 -8.68 6.26 8.19
CA ASN A 530 -7.60 5.29 8.38
C ASN A 530 -7.84 4.02 7.57
N TRP A 531 -9.06 3.49 7.55
CA TRP A 531 -9.36 2.17 6.97
C TRP A 531 -9.85 2.19 5.53
N SER A 532 -10.36 3.31 5.04
CA SER A 532 -10.84 3.41 3.64
C SER A 532 -9.94 4.25 2.76
N LEU A 533 -9.34 5.34 3.27
CA LEU A 533 -8.51 6.23 2.45
C LEU A 533 -7.01 5.97 2.59
N LEU A 534 -6.55 5.71 3.81
CA LEU A 534 -5.13 5.46 4.05
C LEU A 534 -4.81 3.99 3.81
N TYR A 535 -5.46 3.06 4.52
CA TYR A 535 -5.21 1.62 4.41
C TYR A 535 -5.27 1.08 2.97
N THR A 536 -6.19 1.61 2.15
CA THR A 536 -6.26 1.26 0.73
C THR A 536 -5.72 2.39 -0.16
N PRO A 537 -5.09 2.07 -1.30
CA PRO A 537 -4.61 3.10 -2.23
C PRO A 537 -5.77 3.93 -2.78
N PHE A 538 -5.93 5.17 -2.31
CA PHE A 538 -6.99 6.06 -2.79
C PHE A 538 -6.61 6.72 -4.13
N ALA A 539 -6.44 5.89 -5.16
CA ALA A 539 -6.15 6.29 -6.53
C ALA A 539 -7.17 7.26 -7.19
N PRO A 540 -8.48 7.26 -6.84
CA PRO A 540 -9.46 8.13 -7.50
C PRO A 540 -9.11 9.61 -7.53
N ALA A 541 -8.62 10.17 -6.42
CA ALA A 541 -8.26 11.58 -6.36
C ALA A 541 -7.14 11.93 -7.35
N ILE A 542 -6.18 11.02 -7.55
CA ILE A 542 -5.11 11.27 -8.53
C ILE A 542 -5.60 11.10 -9.97
N VAL A 543 -6.48 10.14 -10.25
CA VAL A 543 -7.07 9.99 -11.59
C VAL A 543 -7.84 11.25 -12.00
N VAL A 544 -8.60 11.84 -11.07
CA VAL A 544 -9.30 13.10 -11.31
C VAL A 544 -8.32 14.26 -11.49
N PHE A 545 -7.27 14.34 -10.66
CA PHE A 545 -6.18 15.32 -10.83
C PHE A 545 -5.53 15.23 -12.22
N CYS A 546 -5.14 14.03 -12.65
CA CYS A 546 -4.57 13.81 -13.97
C CYS A 546 -5.55 14.23 -15.07
N ASN A 547 -6.85 13.90 -14.96
CA ASN A 547 -7.83 14.32 -15.94
C ASN A 547 -7.94 15.86 -16.05
N VAL A 548 -7.89 16.59 -14.93
CA VAL A 548 -7.86 18.06 -14.95
C VAL A 548 -6.65 18.57 -15.74
N LEU A 549 -5.47 17.98 -15.53
CA LEU A 549 -4.26 18.37 -16.28
C LEU A 549 -4.33 17.98 -17.77
N GLU A 550 -5.05 16.92 -18.12
CA GLU A 550 -5.19 16.50 -19.52
C GLU A 550 -6.20 17.34 -20.29
N THR A 551 -7.33 17.69 -19.66
CA THR A 551 -8.49 18.24 -20.37
C THR A 551 -8.87 19.66 -19.94
N GLY A 552 -8.29 20.18 -18.86
CA GLY A 552 -8.71 21.46 -18.27
C GLY A 552 -10.13 21.43 -17.68
N ASP A 553 -10.66 20.25 -17.32
CA ASP A 553 -12.05 20.10 -16.88
C ASP A 553 -12.29 20.83 -15.55
N VAL A 554 -13.10 21.88 -15.61
CA VAL A 554 -13.42 22.75 -14.46
C VAL A 554 -14.30 22.04 -13.43
N SER A 555 -15.14 21.09 -13.87
CA SER A 555 -15.99 20.28 -12.99
C SER A 555 -15.13 19.33 -12.14
N ASP A 556 -14.14 18.69 -12.75
CA ASP A 556 -13.19 17.84 -12.02
C ASP A 556 -12.28 18.64 -11.09
N LEU A 557 -11.87 19.85 -11.49
CA LEU A 557 -11.17 20.76 -10.59
C LEU A 557 -12.05 21.10 -9.38
N ALA A 558 -13.35 21.32 -9.57
CA ALA A 558 -14.28 21.56 -8.47
C ALA A 558 -14.42 20.33 -7.55
N ASN A 559 -14.46 19.12 -8.11
CA ASN A 559 -14.49 17.87 -7.33
C ASN A 559 -13.24 17.73 -6.44
N LEU A 560 -12.05 18.04 -6.97
CA LEU A 560 -10.81 18.04 -6.18
C LEU A 560 -10.82 19.11 -5.07
N LYS A 561 -11.34 20.31 -5.36
CA LYS A 561 -11.50 21.36 -4.34
C LYS A 561 -12.37 20.89 -3.19
N ILE A 562 -13.51 20.26 -3.49
CA ILE A 562 -14.43 19.73 -2.48
C ILE A 562 -13.75 18.63 -1.65
N PHE A 563 -13.05 17.71 -2.32
CA PHE A 563 -12.32 16.63 -1.64
C PHE A 563 -11.29 17.18 -0.64
N VAL A 564 -10.42 18.08 -1.07
CA VAL A 564 -9.40 18.68 -0.18
C VAL A 564 -10.02 19.51 0.93
N ALA A 565 -11.09 20.28 0.64
CA ALA A 565 -11.80 21.05 1.65
C ALA A 565 -12.40 20.16 2.76
N ASN A 566 -12.96 19.00 2.39
CA ASN A 566 -13.50 18.03 3.34
C ASN A 566 -12.42 17.46 4.29
N LEU A 567 -11.20 17.25 3.78
CA LEU A 567 -10.06 16.82 4.59
C LEU A 567 -9.60 17.94 5.53
N ARG A 568 -9.43 19.16 4.99
CA ARG A 568 -8.91 20.32 5.74
C ARG A 568 -9.81 20.74 6.90
N HIS A 569 -11.13 20.78 6.69
CA HIS A 569 -12.09 21.20 7.72
C HIS A 569 -12.01 20.36 9.01
N ARG A 570 -11.43 19.16 8.93
CA ARG A 570 -11.34 18.23 10.06
C ARG A 570 -9.89 17.84 10.41
N CYS A 571 -8.90 18.52 9.82
CA CYS A 571 -7.48 18.16 9.88
C CYS A 571 -6.82 18.46 11.24
N ASP A 572 -7.20 19.56 11.90
CA ASP A 572 -6.56 20.01 13.16
C ASP A 572 -6.71 19.02 14.32
N ALA A 573 -7.66 18.08 14.20
CA ALA A 573 -7.95 17.07 15.21
C ALA A 573 -7.23 15.73 14.98
N HIS A 574 -6.57 15.51 13.81
CA HIS A 574 -6.10 14.16 13.46
C HIS A 574 -4.79 14.11 12.64
N PRO A 575 -3.71 13.48 13.16
CA PRO A 575 -2.45 13.32 12.42
C PRO A 575 -2.60 12.65 11.05
N SER A 576 -3.46 11.64 10.97
CA SER A 576 -3.72 10.90 9.72
C SER A 576 -4.38 11.76 8.63
N LEU A 577 -5.19 12.76 9.00
CA LEU A 577 -5.76 13.74 8.07
C LEU A 577 -4.73 14.77 7.64
N GLN A 578 -3.82 15.16 8.54
CA GLN A 578 -2.71 16.05 8.23
C GLN A 578 -1.84 15.46 7.11
N ARG A 579 -1.54 14.17 7.18
CA ARG A 579 -0.80 13.48 6.11
C ARG A 579 -1.51 13.58 4.75
N LEU A 580 -2.83 13.35 4.70
CA LEU A 580 -3.60 13.51 3.47
C LEU A 580 -3.63 14.95 2.96
N CYS A 581 -3.74 15.94 3.85
CA CYS A 581 -3.73 17.35 3.46
C CYS A 581 -2.38 17.78 2.88
N VAL A 582 -1.26 17.39 3.50
CA VAL A 582 0.11 17.65 3.02
C VAL A 582 0.30 17.13 1.59
N ILE A 583 -0.36 16.03 1.23
CA ILE A 583 -0.28 15.39 -0.08
C ILE A 583 -1.19 16.06 -1.11
N PHE A 584 -2.46 16.26 -0.78
CA PHE A 584 -3.47 16.67 -1.77
C PHE A 584 -3.61 18.20 -1.92
N GLU A 585 -3.22 19.01 -0.93
CA GLU A 585 -3.24 20.48 -1.06
C GLU A 585 -2.28 20.98 -2.16
N PRO A 586 -1.01 20.54 -2.23
CA PRO A 586 -0.11 20.93 -3.32
C PRO A 586 -0.64 20.50 -4.69
N LEU A 587 -1.16 19.27 -4.82
CA LEU A 587 -1.75 18.76 -6.06
C LEU A 587 -2.93 19.63 -6.52
N LEU A 588 -3.79 20.04 -5.58
CA LEU A 588 -4.88 20.95 -5.91
C LEU A 588 -4.35 22.31 -6.39
N GLY A 589 -3.32 22.86 -5.74
CA GLY A 589 -2.68 24.12 -6.17
C GLY A 589 -2.14 24.05 -7.60
N ILE A 590 -1.49 22.94 -7.95
CA ILE A 590 -0.99 22.67 -9.30
C ILE A 590 -2.14 22.67 -10.32
N ALA A 591 -3.21 21.91 -10.05
CA ALA A 591 -4.36 21.82 -10.95
C ALA A 591 -5.10 23.16 -11.11
N GLN A 592 -5.22 23.94 -10.03
CA GLN A 592 -5.82 25.27 -10.08
C GLN A 592 -5.02 26.22 -10.96
N ARG A 593 -3.69 26.24 -10.79
CA ARG A 593 -2.83 27.11 -11.58
C ARG A 593 -2.83 26.72 -13.06
N PHE A 594 -2.85 25.42 -13.35
CA PHE A 594 -2.94 24.91 -14.71
C PHE A 594 -4.20 25.41 -15.44
N VAL A 595 -5.37 25.25 -14.82
CA VAL A 595 -6.64 25.70 -15.42
C VAL A 595 -6.67 27.22 -15.60
N GLN A 596 -6.14 27.99 -14.63
CA GLN A 596 -6.01 29.44 -14.75
C GLN A 596 -5.20 29.85 -15.98
N LEU A 597 -4.03 29.23 -16.17
CA LEU A 597 -3.17 29.52 -17.33
C LEU A 597 -3.87 29.19 -18.65
N GLN A 598 -4.63 28.09 -18.73
CA GLN A 598 -5.41 27.76 -19.93
C GLN A 598 -6.50 28.80 -20.23
N THR A 599 -7.20 29.29 -19.19
CA THR A 599 -8.19 30.36 -19.36
C THR A 599 -7.55 31.67 -19.79
N ASP A 600 -6.40 32.04 -19.23
CA ASP A 600 -5.70 33.28 -19.58
C ASP A 600 -5.23 33.25 -21.03
N VAL A 601 -4.66 32.13 -21.50
CA VAL A 601 -4.27 31.91 -22.91
C VAL A 601 -5.48 32.02 -23.82
N SER A 602 -6.59 31.35 -23.49
CA SER A 602 -7.82 31.38 -24.30
C SER A 602 -8.41 32.78 -24.40
N THR A 603 -8.35 33.55 -23.30
CA THR A 603 -8.86 34.93 -23.24
C THR A 603 -7.96 35.88 -24.04
N ASN A 604 -6.63 35.70 -23.97
CA ASN A 604 -5.67 36.47 -24.75
C ASN A 604 -5.80 36.21 -26.26
N ILE A 605 -5.95 34.94 -26.67
CA ILE A 605 -6.20 34.58 -28.08
C ILE A 605 -7.52 35.18 -28.58
N ALA A 606 -8.59 35.10 -27.77
CA ALA A 606 -9.87 35.72 -28.11
C ALA A 606 -9.75 37.25 -28.25
N HIS A 607 -8.97 37.91 -27.38
CA HIS A 607 -8.73 39.34 -27.45
C HIS A 607 -7.92 39.74 -28.70
N ILE A 608 -6.93 38.95 -29.11
CA ILE A 608 -6.15 39.15 -30.34
C ILE A 608 -7.06 38.99 -31.57
N HIS A 609 -7.89 37.95 -31.62
CA HIS A 609 -8.85 37.76 -32.72
C HIS A 609 -9.89 38.88 -32.79
N ASN A 610 -10.35 39.39 -31.65
CA ASN A 610 -11.32 40.49 -31.61
C ASN A 610 -10.70 41.80 -32.09
N MET A 611 -9.43 42.07 -31.74
CA MET A 611 -8.71 43.22 -32.30
C MET A 611 -8.51 43.06 -33.81
N GLN A 612 -8.07 41.89 -34.31
CA GLN A 612 -7.93 41.65 -35.76
C GLN A 612 -9.25 41.77 -36.54
N GLY A 613 -10.38 41.42 -35.89
CA GLY A 613 -11.74 41.65 -36.40
C GLY A 613 -12.10 43.14 -36.52
N GLU A 614 -11.71 43.96 -35.55
CA GLU A 614 -11.91 45.43 -35.60
C GLU A 614 -11.03 46.10 -36.66
N TRP A 615 -9.77 45.65 -36.83
CA TRP A 615 -8.87 46.13 -37.89
C TRP A 615 -9.40 45.80 -39.30
N THR A 616 -10.03 44.64 -39.50
CA THR A 616 -10.63 44.24 -40.80
C THR A 616 -11.97 44.94 -41.09
N VAL A 617 -12.71 45.36 -40.06
CA VAL A 617 -13.93 46.18 -40.22
C VAL A 617 -13.59 47.64 -40.53
N GLN A 618 -12.53 48.21 -39.93
CA GLN A 618 -12.07 49.57 -40.26
C GLN A 618 -11.40 49.67 -41.64
N ALA A 619 -10.73 48.63 -42.13
CA ALA A 619 -10.15 48.62 -43.47
C ALA A 619 -11.19 48.50 -44.60
N ARG A 620 -12.43 48.06 -44.31
CA ARG A 620 -13.53 47.98 -45.29
C ARG A 620 -14.37 49.25 -45.39
N THR A 621 -14.27 50.19 -44.45
CA THR A 621 -15.05 51.43 -44.44
C THR A 621 -14.32 52.65 -45.02
N THR A 622 -13.03 52.54 -45.38
CA THR A 622 -12.22 53.68 -45.86
C THR A 622 -11.80 53.62 -47.34
N ASN A 623 -12.45 52.80 -48.18
CA ASN A 623 -12.26 52.88 -49.64
C ASN A 623 -13.44 53.61 -50.29
N GLY A 624 -13.46 54.93 -50.10
CA GLY A 624 -14.33 55.87 -50.81
C GLY A 624 -13.58 57.18 -51.08
N ASP A 625 -13.24 57.37 -52.35
CA ASP A 625 -12.94 58.62 -53.04
C ASP A 625 -11.71 59.50 -52.68
N GLN A 626 -10.75 59.44 -53.61
CA GLN A 626 -10.18 60.56 -54.38
C GLN A 626 -9.61 61.82 -53.68
N SER A 627 -8.30 62.00 -53.93
CA SER A 627 -7.66 63.18 -54.51
C SER A 627 -6.86 64.17 -53.63
N SER A 628 -5.57 64.25 -53.99
CA SER A 628 -4.69 65.44 -54.07
C SER A 628 -4.09 66.09 -52.80
N GLY A 629 -2.77 66.32 -52.86
CA GLY A 629 -2.14 67.54 -52.32
C GLY A 629 -1.15 67.37 -51.16
N SER A 630 0.12 67.63 -51.44
CA SER A 630 1.30 67.66 -50.55
C SER A 630 1.36 68.88 -49.61
N ASN A 631 1.77 68.73 -48.34
CA ASN A 631 2.92 69.41 -47.69
C ASN A 631 2.99 69.32 -46.13
N HIS A 632 4.21 69.04 -45.63
CA HIS A 632 4.88 69.44 -44.36
C HIS A 632 4.31 69.13 -42.93
N VAL A 633 4.94 68.13 -42.23
CA VAL A 633 5.99 68.21 -41.13
C VAL A 633 5.65 69.01 -39.81
N PRO A 634 6.15 68.65 -38.58
CA PRO A 634 5.62 67.77 -37.52
C PRO A 634 5.52 68.54 -36.14
N PRO A 635 5.97 68.00 -34.98
CA PRO A 635 5.24 67.39 -33.82
C PRO A 635 5.15 68.39 -32.61
N PRO A 636 4.69 68.09 -31.36
CA PRO A 636 5.26 67.08 -30.43
C PRO A 636 4.28 66.45 -29.40
N GLY A 637 4.76 65.46 -28.65
CA GLY A 637 4.38 65.33 -27.24
C GLY A 637 3.93 63.95 -26.78
N ASP A 638 4.89 63.19 -26.27
CA ASP A 638 4.70 62.01 -25.43
C ASP A 638 3.66 62.22 -24.34
N THR A 639 2.76 61.27 -24.18
CA THR A 639 2.54 60.51 -22.92
C THR A 639 1.29 59.66 -23.11
N TYR A 640 1.43 58.33 -23.18
CA TYR A 640 0.60 57.37 -22.45
C TYR A 640 1.22 55.97 -22.62
N MET A 641 2.02 55.61 -21.62
CA MET A 641 2.32 54.25 -21.12
C MET A 641 2.17 53.10 -22.14
N GLU A 642 3.29 52.75 -22.79
CA GLU A 642 3.54 51.38 -23.21
C GLU A 642 3.54 50.47 -21.97
N GLY A 643 2.50 49.65 -21.84
CA GLY A 643 2.43 48.58 -20.86
C GLY A 643 2.65 47.23 -21.53
N ASN A 644 3.72 46.55 -21.12
CA ASN A 644 4.15 45.19 -21.46
C ASN A 644 3.02 44.15 -21.65
N ILE A 645 2.48 44.02 -22.86
CA ILE A 645 1.58 42.89 -23.22
C ILE A 645 2.19 42.02 -24.34
N GLY A 646 3.22 42.50 -25.04
CA GLY A 646 3.83 41.83 -26.19
C GLY A 646 4.96 40.83 -25.90
N GLN A 647 5.25 40.51 -24.64
CA GLN A 647 6.36 39.61 -24.26
C GLN A 647 5.94 38.21 -23.79
N LEU A 648 4.63 37.90 -23.75
CA LEU A 648 4.13 36.62 -23.20
C LEU A 648 3.88 35.55 -24.27
N TYR A 649 3.78 35.96 -25.54
CA TYR A 649 3.36 35.08 -26.62
C TYR A 649 4.17 35.37 -27.88
N ASP A 650 4.59 34.32 -28.58
CA ASP A 650 5.11 34.49 -29.92
C ASP A 650 3.98 34.85 -30.91
N ALA A 651 4.34 35.15 -32.16
CA ALA A 651 3.35 35.52 -33.19
C ALA A 651 2.34 34.40 -33.52
N SER A 652 2.55 33.19 -32.99
CA SER A 652 1.67 32.01 -33.09
C SER A 652 0.63 31.94 -31.97
N GLY A 653 0.80 32.70 -30.88
CA GLY A 653 0.01 32.60 -29.67
C GLY A 653 0.51 31.54 -28.68
N ASP A 654 1.74 31.04 -28.86
CA ASP A 654 2.37 30.10 -27.91
C ASP A 654 3.08 30.88 -26.79
N LEU A 655 2.95 30.38 -25.55
CA LEU A 655 3.63 30.93 -24.38
C LEU A 655 5.15 30.87 -24.60
N THR A 656 5.87 31.96 -24.39
CA THR A 656 7.35 31.92 -24.41
C THR A 656 7.85 31.35 -23.08
N GLY A 657 8.71 30.32 -23.11
CA GLY A 657 9.22 29.59 -21.93
C GLY A 657 10.02 30.40 -20.90
N ASP A 658 10.09 31.71 -21.04
CA ASP A 658 10.87 32.64 -20.21
C ASP A 658 10.08 33.25 -19.04
N ASP A 659 8.85 32.81 -18.74
CA ASP A 659 8.08 33.31 -17.58
C ASP A 659 8.65 32.76 -16.24
N PRO A 660 9.17 33.62 -15.35
CA PRO A 660 9.61 33.23 -14.02
C PRO A 660 8.52 32.52 -13.21
N ALA A 661 7.24 32.88 -13.38
CA ALA A 661 6.14 32.27 -12.65
C ALA A 661 5.84 30.84 -13.15
N PHE A 662 5.97 30.58 -14.45
CA PHE A 662 5.82 29.24 -15.03
C PHE A 662 7.00 28.33 -14.65
N SER A 663 8.23 28.84 -14.71
CA SER A 663 9.42 28.07 -14.30
C SER A 663 9.43 27.73 -12.80
N VAL A 664 8.90 28.61 -11.95
CA VAL A 664 8.64 28.32 -10.53
C VAL A 664 7.56 27.26 -10.39
N TRP A 665 6.42 27.41 -11.07
CA TRP A 665 5.34 26.40 -11.04
C TRP A 665 5.80 25.02 -11.50
N LEU A 666 6.59 24.93 -12.57
CA LEU A 666 7.13 23.66 -13.06
C LEU A 666 8.09 23.01 -12.05
N ARG A 667 8.90 23.83 -11.37
CA ARG A 667 9.81 23.36 -10.31
C ARG A 667 9.05 22.87 -9.08
N ASP A 668 8.01 23.60 -8.67
CA ASP A 668 7.11 23.22 -7.57
C ASP A 668 6.35 21.93 -7.91
N CYS A 669 5.93 21.77 -9.16
CA CYS A 669 5.37 20.51 -9.66
C CYS A 669 6.40 19.39 -9.51
N GLN A 670 7.61 19.54 -10.05
CA GLN A 670 8.64 18.50 -9.98
C GLN A 670 8.97 18.11 -8.54
N GLN A 671 9.10 19.08 -7.64
CA GLN A 671 9.38 18.85 -6.22
C GLN A 671 8.21 18.13 -5.53
N THR A 672 6.98 18.60 -5.74
CA THR A 672 5.77 17.94 -5.20
C THR A 672 5.68 16.51 -5.69
N LEU A 673 5.87 16.29 -7.00
CA LEU A 673 5.78 14.97 -7.58
C LEU A 673 6.88 14.06 -7.03
N GLN A 674 8.12 14.53 -6.85
CA GLN A 674 9.22 13.78 -6.22
C GLN A 674 8.88 13.35 -4.79
N THR A 675 8.32 14.25 -3.97
CA THR A 675 7.85 13.92 -2.61
C THR A 675 6.80 12.82 -2.65
N LEU A 676 5.83 12.91 -3.57
CA LEU A 676 4.78 11.89 -3.72
C LEU A 676 5.31 10.52 -4.19
N GLN A 677 6.47 10.46 -4.86
CA GLN A 677 7.09 9.19 -5.27
C GLN A 677 7.70 8.43 -4.08
N GLN A 678 8.05 9.17 -3.02
CA GLN A 678 8.65 8.62 -1.82
C GLN A 678 7.60 8.23 -0.78
N ASP A 679 6.32 8.59 -0.98
CA ASP A 679 5.23 8.29 -0.05
C ASP A 679 4.54 6.94 -0.34
N ASP A 680 4.49 6.08 0.68
CA ASP A 680 3.81 4.77 0.69
C ASP A 680 2.28 4.83 0.53
N LEU A 681 1.67 6.03 0.51
CA LEU A 681 0.25 6.21 0.19
C LEU A 681 -0.05 5.86 -1.27
N PHE A 682 0.94 6.02 -2.16
CA PHE A 682 0.83 5.66 -3.56
C PHE A 682 1.54 4.33 -3.76
N LEU A 683 0.82 3.34 -4.32
CA LEU A 683 1.36 2.03 -4.69
C LEU A 683 2.70 2.20 -5.40
N THR A 684 3.81 1.97 -4.68
CA THR A 684 5.21 2.17 -5.09
C THR A 684 5.35 3.25 -6.16
N GLY A 685 5.67 4.47 -5.73
CA GLY A 685 5.83 5.67 -6.55
C GLY A 685 6.10 5.47 -8.04
N THR A 686 5.48 6.32 -8.84
CA THR A 686 5.92 6.77 -10.19
C THR A 686 5.30 6.20 -11.45
N THR A 687 4.65 5.04 -11.49
CA THR A 687 3.91 4.69 -12.73
C THR A 687 2.72 5.63 -12.98
N LEU A 688 2.18 6.23 -11.92
CA LEU A 688 0.95 7.04 -11.96
C LEU A 688 1.12 8.39 -12.65
N LEU A 689 2.32 8.94 -12.64
CA LEU A 689 2.66 10.13 -13.42
C LEU A 689 3.37 9.74 -14.69
N GLN A 690 4.23 8.72 -14.66
CA GLN A 690 4.96 8.31 -15.86
C GLN A 690 4.07 7.76 -16.98
N ASP A 691 2.98 7.05 -16.70
CA ASP A 691 2.05 6.57 -17.74
C ASP A 691 1.15 7.67 -18.34
N PHE A 692 0.97 8.79 -17.63
CA PHE A 692 0.24 9.98 -18.11
C PHE A 692 1.16 10.94 -18.89
#